data_AF-A0A8C7ZP57-F1
#
_entry.id   AF-A0A8C7ZP57-F1
#
_cell.length_a   1.000
_cell.length_b   1.000
_cell.length_c   1.000
_cell.angle_alpha   90.00
_cell.angle_beta   90.00
_cell.angle_gamma   90.00
#
_symmetry.space_group_name_H-M   'P 1'
#
loop_
_entity.id
_entity.type
_entity.pdbx_description
1 polymer ?
#
loop_
_entity_poly.entity_id
_entity_poly.type
_entity_poly.pdbx_seq_one_letter_code
_entity_poly.pdbx_strand_id
1 'polypeptide(L)'
;MWRSLLLESTACLRQVAGTRFPYQRHFSSFYNLRSPVQSFHYRLANSLYILNARGPGFFLTHNGLRTYKKDTNSNVEFPLSPITVTEIKHYLRSKDIPFHDGYSCLHIPSIFTDSPSQSNSFSLFIDKTTGQFLCKDTLAEGSWEDLQDCLEVMQKEGKGFISPNILMPYAESVEEQEDRKREFNEVQGIWSSSVLFADLPDDEAQLIKTMFQITKISNATLKRFGVKLFKPTKSLVFPWVGGPDSSLKGIKLLSAQRTDGDKVTYNEATFPKLSSYYSLFGLTLISRMDSEVVLTGHELDCLAVSQATGLPSVALPRGVSCLPPILLPYLEQFKRVTLWLGGDIRSWEASKIFSRKLAMKRCSLVRPGEYQPQPLEALVQNKNLSRIIKGSIPASHKSIVSFKQLREDVYGELLNTDQVAGVKWTRFPELNRILKGHRKGELTVFTGPTGSGKTTFISELALDLCMQGVNTLWGSFEINNVRLAKIMLTQFAMERLEDNLEKYDFWADKFEELPLYFMTFHGQQNIKTVLDTMEHAVYLYDINHIIIDNLQFMMGQENLSVDKFAVQDHIIGVFRKFATNSSCHVTLIIHPRKEEDDRELQTASIFGSAKASQEADNVLILQEKKLVTCPGRRSLQVTKNRFDGDVGIFPLDFIKASLTFSTPSKGKHKLRKVAGKSENEEDVQLNTAASSKAEAKGGKAEKVTKTTKTQRTQKNPTNKNETIQK
;
A
#
# COMPACT_ATOMS: atom_id res chain seq x y z
N MET A 1 -5.55 -29.22 6.62
CA MET A 1 -5.52 -29.51 8.08
C MET A 1 -5.34 -28.18 8.82
N TRP A 2 -6.23 -27.22 8.57
CA TRP A 2 -6.22 -25.88 9.15
C TRP A 2 -7.68 -25.46 9.34
N ARG A 3 -8.26 -25.85 10.47
CA ARG A 3 -9.66 -25.58 10.87
C ARG A 3 -9.76 -25.21 12.36
N SER A 4 -8.62 -24.92 12.99
CA SER A 4 -8.40 -24.90 14.44
C SER A 4 -7.33 -23.88 14.86
N LEU A 5 -7.20 -22.77 14.12
CA LEU A 5 -6.21 -21.70 14.35
C LEU A 5 -6.80 -20.29 14.14
N LEU A 6 -8.13 -20.17 14.22
CA LEU A 6 -8.89 -18.91 14.13
C LEU A 6 -9.92 -18.77 15.28
N LEU A 7 -9.83 -19.63 16.29
CA LEU A 7 -10.75 -19.71 17.42
C LEU A 7 -10.01 -20.26 18.66
N GLU A 8 -9.24 -19.39 19.32
CA GLU A 8 -9.07 -19.36 20.79
C GLU A 8 -8.21 -18.17 21.22
N SER A 9 -8.42 -17.69 22.46
CA SER A 9 -7.84 -16.47 23.06
C SER A 9 -8.27 -15.13 22.37
N THR A 10 -8.85 -14.14 23.06
CA THR A 10 -9.38 -14.09 24.43
C THR A 10 -10.75 -13.41 24.46
N ALA A 11 -11.77 -14.10 24.97
CA ALA A 11 -12.94 -13.44 25.52
C ALA A 11 -12.68 -13.13 27.00
N CYS A 12 -12.80 -11.86 27.41
CA CYS A 12 -12.91 -11.49 28.81
C CYS A 12 -14.15 -10.62 28.99
N LEU A 13 -15.11 -11.12 29.77
CA LEU A 13 -16.42 -10.50 29.95
C LEU A 13 -16.31 -9.23 30.81
N ARG A 14 -16.95 -8.14 30.37
CA ARG A 14 -17.52 -7.16 31.30
C ARG A 14 -19.01 -6.96 31.05
N GLN A 15 -19.77 -7.92 31.57
CA GLN A 15 -21.21 -7.85 31.71
C GLN A 15 -21.57 -6.79 32.76
N VAL A 16 -22.23 -5.71 32.33
CA VAL A 16 -22.89 -4.73 33.20
C VAL A 16 -24.33 -4.56 32.71
N ALA A 17 -25.26 -4.31 33.62
CA ALA A 17 -26.71 -4.35 33.35
C ALA A 17 -27.12 -3.39 32.22
N GLY A 18 -27.94 -3.88 31.29
CA GLY A 18 -28.44 -3.12 30.14
C GLY A 18 -29.84 -2.54 30.35
N THR A 19 -30.25 -1.71 29.40
CA THR A 19 -31.61 -1.18 29.23
C THR A 19 -32.21 -1.68 27.91
N ARG A 20 -33.54 -1.80 27.83
CA ARG A 20 -34.26 -2.43 26.71
C ARG A 20 -34.82 -1.42 25.70
N PHE A 21 -35.16 -1.96 24.51
CA PHE A 21 -36.04 -1.41 23.46
C PHE A 21 -35.41 -0.34 22.53
N PRO A 22 -35.94 -0.18 21.30
CA PRO A 22 -36.17 -1.27 20.34
C PRO A 22 -35.71 -0.94 18.90
N TYR A 23 -35.53 -1.97 18.07
CA TYR A 23 -35.40 -1.79 16.62
C TYR A 23 -36.71 -1.27 15.99
N GLN A 24 -36.62 -0.24 15.14
CA GLN A 24 -37.66 0.07 14.15
C GLN A 24 -37.17 -0.31 12.75
N ARG A 25 -37.88 -1.22 12.09
CA ARG A 25 -37.76 -1.47 10.64
C ARG A 25 -38.74 -0.57 9.91
N HIS A 26 -38.29 0.13 8.89
CA HIS A 26 -39.18 0.65 7.84
C HIS A 26 -38.90 -0.07 6.52
N PHE A 27 -39.98 -0.40 5.81
CA PHE A 27 -40.02 -1.15 4.55
C PHE A 27 -40.91 -0.40 3.56
N SER A 28 -40.90 -0.81 2.29
CA SER A 28 -41.75 -0.31 1.18
C SER A 28 -41.37 1.08 0.63
N SER A 29 -41.61 1.43 -0.64
CA SER A 29 -41.80 0.62 -1.86
C SER A 29 -41.62 1.52 -3.10
N PHE A 30 -41.36 0.91 -4.26
CA PHE A 30 -41.48 1.55 -5.58
C PHE A 30 -42.87 2.18 -5.81
N TYR A 31 -42.95 3.28 -6.57
CA TYR A 31 -43.51 3.32 -7.94
C TYR A 31 -43.27 4.69 -8.63
N ASN A 32 -43.38 4.74 -9.96
CA ASN A 32 -43.19 5.93 -10.80
C ASN A 32 -44.52 6.64 -11.11
N LEU A 33 -44.52 7.98 -11.25
CA LEU A 33 -45.36 8.73 -12.21
C LEU A 33 -44.89 10.20 -12.37
N ARG A 34 -45.47 10.95 -13.32
CA ARG A 34 -44.91 12.20 -13.89
C ARG A 34 -45.69 13.48 -13.50
N SER A 35 -44.94 14.55 -13.19
CA SER A 35 -45.21 15.97 -13.55
C SER A 35 -46.46 16.69 -12.98
N PRO A 36 -46.61 18.02 -13.12
CA PRO A 36 -45.62 19.11 -13.08
C PRO A 36 -46.00 20.31 -12.15
N VAL A 37 -45.01 21.19 -11.88
CA VAL A 37 -45.11 22.66 -11.65
C VAL A 37 -46.32 23.23 -10.87
N GLN A 38 -46.05 23.82 -9.70
CA GLN A 38 -46.45 25.21 -9.41
C GLN A 38 -45.63 25.85 -8.28
N SER A 39 -45.53 27.18 -8.30
CA SER A 39 -44.74 27.99 -7.39
C SER A 39 -45.61 28.81 -6.42
N PHE A 40 -45.30 28.79 -5.13
CA PHE A 40 -45.84 29.77 -4.17
C PHE A 40 -44.77 30.23 -3.18
N HIS A 41 -44.52 31.54 -3.15
CA HIS A 41 -43.93 32.21 -1.99
C HIS A 41 -45.02 32.46 -0.94
N TYR A 42 -44.71 32.30 0.34
CA TYR A 42 -45.12 33.28 1.36
C TYR A 42 -44.08 33.34 2.50
N ARG A 43 -44.25 34.30 3.42
CA ARG A 43 -43.21 34.78 4.35
C ARG A 43 -43.57 34.55 5.83
N LEU A 44 -42.51 34.59 6.66
CA LEU A 44 -42.48 35.04 8.07
C LEU A 44 -43.21 34.20 9.15
N ALA A 45 -42.43 33.74 10.14
CA ALA A 45 -42.58 34.19 11.53
C ALA A 45 -41.26 33.95 12.31
N ASN A 46 -40.90 34.86 13.21
CA ASN A 46 -39.79 34.68 14.16
C ASN A 46 -40.32 34.16 15.50
N SER A 47 -39.51 33.41 16.24
CA SER A 47 -39.48 33.54 17.70
C SER A 47 -38.09 33.18 18.26
N LEU A 48 -37.45 34.16 18.90
CA LEU A 48 -36.22 34.00 19.66
C LEU A 48 -36.56 34.22 21.14
N TYR A 49 -36.13 33.31 22.01
CA TYR A 49 -36.02 33.60 23.44
C TYR A 49 -34.54 33.73 23.82
N ILE A 50 -34.16 34.96 24.18
CA ILE A 50 -32.83 35.33 24.64
C ILE A 50 -32.89 35.50 26.16
N LEU A 51 -31.91 34.97 26.88
CA LEU A 51 -31.59 35.36 28.25
C LEU A 51 -30.16 35.91 28.30
N ASN A 52 -30.03 37.19 28.64
CA ASN A 52 -28.78 37.94 28.58
C ASN A 52 -27.98 37.90 29.88
N ALA A 53 -26.67 37.74 29.77
CA ALA A 53 -25.68 38.20 30.75
C ALA A 53 -24.59 39.03 30.02
N ARG A 54 -23.96 39.99 30.71
CA ARG A 54 -23.25 41.11 30.06
C ARG A 54 -21.72 40.91 29.99
N GLY A 55 -21.14 41.24 28.83
CA GLY A 55 -19.70 41.45 28.64
C GLY A 55 -19.39 41.90 27.20
N PRO A 56 -18.52 42.91 26.96
CA PRO A 56 -18.32 43.46 25.63
C PRO A 56 -17.29 42.66 24.80
N GLY A 57 -17.77 41.75 23.96
CA GLY A 57 -16.99 41.09 22.90
C GLY A 57 -17.62 41.35 21.52
N PHE A 58 -16.82 41.81 20.54
CA PHE A 58 -17.28 42.03 19.17
C PHE A 58 -17.45 40.69 18.44
N PHE A 59 -18.64 40.11 18.48
CA PHE A 59 -19.03 38.98 17.62
C PHE A 59 -19.57 39.50 16.28
N LEU A 60 -18.78 39.38 15.21
CA LEU A 60 -19.27 39.55 13.83
C LEU A 60 -19.82 38.21 13.31
N THR A 61 -21.15 38.12 13.21
CA THR A 61 -21.86 36.90 12.80
C THR A 61 -21.95 36.77 11.27
N HIS A 62 -20.93 36.18 10.65
CA HIS A 62 -20.96 35.83 9.21
C HIS A 62 -21.70 34.50 8.97
N ASN A 63 -23.04 34.54 8.96
CA ASN A 63 -23.87 33.46 8.44
C ASN A 63 -23.83 33.46 6.90
N GLY A 64 -23.04 32.55 6.31
CA GLY A 64 -22.97 32.33 4.87
C GLY A 64 -22.73 30.87 4.51
N LEU A 65 -23.80 30.11 4.25
CA LEU A 65 -23.68 28.78 3.66
C LEU A 65 -23.36 28.89 2.15
N ARG A 66 -22.36 28.15 1.69
CA ARG A 66 -22.00 28.03 0.26
C ARG A 66 -23.14 27.33 -0.49
N THR A 67 -23.55 27.84 -1.66
CA THR A 67 -24.65 27.25 -2.42
C THR A 67 -24.19 26.02 -3.22
N TYR A 68 -24.95 24.94 -3.13
CA TYR A 68 -24.59 23.61 -3.61
C TYR A 68 -24.70 23.50 -5.14
N LYS A 69 -23.57 23.23 -5.82
CA LYS A 69 -23.59 22.51 -7.11
C LYS A 69 -23.62 21.02 -6.82
N LYS A 70 -24.51 20.31 -7.51
CA LYS A 70 -24.86 18.92 -7.22
C LYS A 70 -24.08 17.95 -8.09
N ASP A 71 -23.03 17.40 -7.52
CA ASP A 71 -22.46 16.09 -7.87
C ASP A 71 -22.20 15.31 -6.56
N THR A 72 -22.03 14.00 -6.64
CA THR A 72 -22.23 13.08 -5.49
C THR A 72 -21.01 12.23 -5.13
N ASN A 73 -20.82 12.07 -3.81
CA ASN A 73 -19.91 11.17 -3.08
C ASN A 73 -18.65 11.85 -2.50
N SER A 74 -18.74 12.09 -1.20
CA SER A 74 -17.70 12.57 -0.28
C SER A 74 -16.61 11.52 -0.05
N ASN A 75 -15.52 11.56 -0.82
CA ASN A 75 -14.34 10.74 -0.54
C ASN A 75 -13.03 11.36 -1.09
N VAL A 76 -12.68 12.56 -0.59
CA VAL A 76 -11.49 13.36 -0.98
C VAL A 76 -11.27 13.35 -2.51
N GLU A 77 -12.31 13.72 -3.28
CA GLU A 77 -12.20 13.76 -4.74
C GLU A 77 -11.26 14.89 -5.16
N PHE A 78 -10.03 14.52 -5.51
CA PHE A 78 -9.17 15.35 -6.33
C PHE A 78 -9.91 15.67 -7.63
N PRO A 79 -9.94 16.94 -8.09
CA PRO A 79 -10.82 17.38 -9.15
C PRO A 79 -10.62 16.57 -10.44
N LEU A 80 -11.73 16.29 -11.12
CA LEU A 80 -11.80 15.47 -12.36
C LEU A 80 -10.89 15.98 -13.50
N SER A 81 -10.41 17.22 -13.41
CA SER A 81 -9.23 17.71 -14.11
C SER A 81 -8.09 17.97 -13.12
N PRO A 82 -6.97 17.22 -13.16
CA PRO A 82 -5.84 17.45 -12.25
C PRO A 82 -5.20 18.81 -12.52
N ILE A 83 -5.16 19.66 -11.49
CA ILE A 83 -4.63 21.03 -11.59
C ILE A 83 -3.14 21.00 -11.94
N THR A 84 -2.77 21.66 -13.04
CA THR A 84 -1.37 21.66 -13.50
C THR A 84 -0.56 22.81 -12.89
N VAL A 85 0.75 22.58 -12.73
CA VAL A 85 1.75 23.62 -12.41
C VAL A 85 1.61 24.85 -13.33
N THR A 86 1.24 24.63 -14.60
CA THR A 86 1.08 25.68 -15.61
C THR A 86 -0.10 26.59 -15.29
N GLU A 87 -1.24 26.03 -14.88
CA GLU A 87 -2.42 26.80 -14.49
C GLU A 87 -2.19 27.56 -13.19
N ILE A 88 -1.57 26.94 -12.18
CA ILE A 88 -1.16 27.60 -10.93
C ILE A 88 -0.25 28.81 -11.24
N LYS A 89 0.80 28.60 -12.06
CA LYS A 89 1.72 29.69 -12.46
C LYS A 89 1.04 30.76 -13.31
N HIS A 90 0.04 30.41 -14.12
CA HIS A 90 -0.74 31.37 -14.90
C HIS A 90 -1.64 32.21 -13.98
N TYR A 91 -2.34 31.58 -13.04
CA TYR A 91 -3.19 32.27 -12.06
C TYR A 91 -2.39 33.25 -11.21
N LEU A 92 -1.26 32.82 -10.62
CA LEU A 92 -0.39 33.69 -9.82
C LEU A 92 0.11 34.91 -10.61
N ARG A 93 0.47 34.73 -11.89
CA ARG A 93 0.82 35.85 -12.80
C ARG A 93 -0.35 36.78 -13.08
N SER A 94 -1.55 36.25 -13.31
CA SER A 94 -2.76 37.07 -13.56
C SER A 94 -3.25 37.84 -12.33
N LYS A 95 -2.66 37.60 -11.16
CA LYS A 95 -2.91 38.26 -9.88
C LYS A 95 -1.71 39.10 -9.40
N ASP A 96 -0.66 39.23 -10.22
CA ASP A 96 0.62 39.91 -9.93
C ASP A 96 1.34 39.39 -8.66
N ILE A 97 1.13 38.12 -8.29
CA ILE A 97 1.75 37.51 -7.12
C ILE A 97 3.15 37.00 -7.48
N PRO A 98 4.23 37.48 -6.82
CA PRO A 98 5.58 36.95 -7.04
C PRO A 98 5.68 35.52 -6.50
N PHE A 99 6.30 34.63 -7.27
CA PHE A 99 6.50 33.23 -6.88
C PHE A 99 7.89 32.73 -7.22
N HIS A 100 8.40 31.80 -6.42
CA HIS A 100 9.65 31.09 -6.61
C HIS A 100 9.39 29.61 -6.91
N ASP A 101 10.21 28.98 -7.75
CA ASP A 101 10.09 27.57 -8.13
C ASP A 101 10.96 26.71 -7.21
N GLY A 102 10.35 26.09 -6.19
CA GLY A 102 11.02 25.27 -5.19
C GLY A 102 11.38 23.87 -5.67
N TYR A 103 11.54 22.93 -4.74
CA TYR A 103 11.77 21.52 -5.04
C TYR A 103 10.45 20.86 -5.48
N SER A 104 9.61 20.52 -4.51
CA SER A 104 8.29 19.88 -4.66
C SER A 104 7.19 20.93 -4.81
N CYS A 105 7.34 22.09 -4.15
CA CYS A 105 6.33 23.14 -4.12
C CYS A 105 6.75 24.41 -4.89
N LEU A 106 5.79 25.24 -5.26
CA LEU A 106 6.00 26.66 -5.54
C LEU A 106 5.97 27.43 -4.22
N HIS A 107 6.76 28.50 -4.10
CA HIS A 107 6.77 29.35 -2.90
C HIS A 107 6.19 30.74 -3.24
N ILE A 108 5.25 31.23 -2.43
CA ILE A 108 4.72 32.61 -2.50
C ILE A 108 4.86 33.30 -1.12
N PRO A 109 4.77 34.64 -1.03
CA PRO A 109 4.65 35.34 0.24
C PRO A 109 3.43 34.87 1.06
N SER A 110 3.50 34.95 2.39
CA SER A 110 2.36 34.62 3.26
C SER A 110 1.23 35.64 3.10
N ILE A 111 0.01 35.16 2.82
CA ILE A 111 -1.23 35.95 2.94
C ILE A 111 -1.83 35.91 4.36
N PHE A 112 -1.21 35.13 5.26
CA PHE A 112 -1.66 34.86 6.62
C PHE A 112 -0.77 35.55 7.67
N THR A 113 -0.07 36.63 7.33
CA THR A 113 0.84 37.32 8.28
C THR A 113 0.91 38.82 8.02
N ASP A 114 0.66 39.62 9.07
CA ASP A 114 0.51 41.08 9.01
C ASP A 114 1.83 41.87 9.09
N SER A 115 3.00 41.20 9.11
CA SER A 115 4.29 41.83 9.41
C SER A 115 5.06 42.29 8.15
N PRO A 116 5.13 43.61 7.85
CA PRO A 116 5.79 44.11 6.63
C PRO A 116 7.32 43.94 6.62
N SER A 117 7.93 43.62 7.77
CA SER A 117 9.37 43.33 7.92
C SER A 117 9.81 42.00 7.29
N GLN A 118 8.88 41.19 6.77
CA GLN A 118 9.14 39.88 6.13
C GLN A 118 8.64 39.79 4.69
N SER A 119 8.39 40.91 4.01
CA SER A 119 7.79 40.97 2.65
C SER A 119 8.47 40.13 1.55
N ASN A 120 9.74 39.74 1.74
CA ASN A 120 10.52 38.94 0.78
C ASN A 120 10.75 37.47 1.21
N SER A 121 10.25 37.02 2.37
CA SER A 121 10.36 35.61 2.75
C SER A 121 9.18 34.82 2.21
N PHE A 122 9.40 34.06 1.14
CA PHE A 122 8.42 33.09 0.64
C PHE A 122 8.21 31.97 1.68
N SER A 123 7.06 31.99 2.36
CA SER A 123 6.75 31.05 3.44
C SER A 123 5.42 30.31 3.28
N LEU A 124 4.66 30.57 2.22
CA LEU A 124 3.53 29.76 1.80
C LEU A 124 3.95 28.87 0.63
N PHE A 125 3.85 27.55 0.83
CA PHE A 125 4.28 26.52 -0.12
C PHE A 125 3.05 25.86 -0.74
N ILE A 126 3.00 25.79 -2.08
CA ILE A 126 1.89 25.20 -2.85
C ILE A 126 2.44 23.97 -3.58
N ASP A 127 1.91 22.77 -3.32
CA ASP A 127 2.37 21.55 -4.01
C ASP A 127 2.12 21.62 -5.52
N LYS A 128 3.11 21.18 -6.31
CA LYS A 128 3.07 21.24 -7.77
C LYS A 128 2.10 20.25 -8.42
N THR A 129 1.60 19.26 -7.68
CA THR A 129 0.77 18.16 -8.23
C THR A 129 -0.63 18.12 -7.64
N THR A 130 -0.80 18.41 -6.34
CA THR A 130 -2.14 18.47 -5.71
C THR A 130 -2.70 19.88 -5.61
N GLY A 131 -1.88 20.93 -5.79
CA GLY A 131 -2.27 22.33 -5.57
C GLY A 131 -2.56 22.70 -4.11
N GLN A 132 -2.46 21.74 -3.18
CA GLN A 132 -2.64 21.99 -1.74
C GLN A 132 -1.53 22.90 -1.23
N PHE A 133 -1.87 23.76 -0.27
CA PHE A 133 -0.91 24.70 0.32
C PHE A 133 -0.66 24.46 1.80
N LEU A 134 0.50 24.94 2.26
CA LEU A 134 0.88 25.06 3.66
C LEU A 134 1.59 26.41 3.88
N CYS A 135 1.13 27.19 4.85
CA CYS A 135 1.88 28.34 5.36
C CYS A 135 2.82 27.90 6.50
N LYS A 136 4.14 28.05 6.31
CA LYS A 136 5.14 27.74 7.34
C LYS A 136 4.99 28.61 8.59
N ASP A 137 4.50 29.84 8.46
CA ASP A 137 4.47 30.79 9.58
C ASP A 137 3.21 30.70 10.46
N THR A 138 2.09 30.20 9.92
CA THR A 138 0.83 30.00 10.65
C THR A 138 0.39 28.55 10.77
N LEU A 139 1.02 27.60 10.05
CA LEU A 139 0.56 26.22 9.89
C LEU A 139 -0.89 26.11 9.37
N ALA A 140 -1.33 27.12 8.62
CA ALA A 140 -2.57 27.07 7.84
C ALA A 140 -2.36 26.17 6.60
N GLU A 141 -3.22 25.18 6.42
CA GLU A 141 -3.23 24.24 5.30
C GLU A 141 -4.60 24.22 4.61
N GLY A 142 -4.64 23.93 3.31
CA GLY A 142 -5.89 23.94 2.54
C GLY A 142 -5.71 23.51 1.08
N SER A 143 -6.82 23.49 0.33
CA SER A 143 -6.83 23.17 -1.10
C SER A 143 -6.44 24.37 -1.97
N TRP A 144 -6.24 24.12 -3.26
CA TRP A 144 -6.06 25.21 -4.24
C TRP A 144 -7.27 26.14 -4.32
N GLU A 145 -8.50 25.60 -4.24
CA GLU A 145 -9.73 26.39 -4.27
C GLU A 145 -9.83 27.32 -3.06
N ASP A 146 -9.47 26.84 -1.86
CA ASP A 146 -9.46 27.67 -0.64
C ASP A 146 -8.46 28.83 -0.76
N LEU A 147 -7.31 28.59 -1.42
CA LEU A 147 -6.31 29.63 -1.68
C LEU A 147 -6.82 30.66 -2.70
N GLN A 148 -7.53 30.22 -3.75
CA GLN A 148 -8.15 31.12 -4.72
C GLN A 148 -9.25 31.99 -4.08
N ASP A 149 -10.14 31.39 -3.29
CA ASP A 149 -11.18 32.11 -2.56
C ASP A 149 -10.57 33.12 -1.56
N CYS A 150 -9.53 32.74 -0.81
CA CYS A 150 -8.79 33.67 0.05
C CYS A 150 -8.18 34.84 -0.74
N LEU A 151 -7.48 34.57 -1.84
CA LEU A 151 -6.90 35.62 -2.69
C LEU A 151 -7.96 36.55 -3.30
N GLU A 152 -9.14 36.04 -3.64
CA GLU A 152 -10.24 36.88 -4.09
C GLU A 152 -10.87 37.73 -2.98
N VAL A 153 -11.05 37.19 -1.77
CA VAL A 153 -11.51 37.98 -0.61
C VAL A 153 -10.51 39.08 -0.29
N MET A 154 -9.21 38.77 -0.30
CA MET A 154 -8.13 39.73 -0.06
C MET A 154 -8.18 40.91 -1.04
N GLN A 155 -8.39 40.62 -2.34
CA GLN A 155 -8.54 41.64 -3.38
C GLN A 155 -9.85 42.42 -3.29
N LYS A 156 -10.97 41.80 -2.91
CA LYS A 156 -12.29 42.45 -2.77
C LYS A 156 -12.37 43.36 -1.55
N GLU A 157 -11.70 43.00 -0.45
CA GLU A 157 -11.70 43.77 0.79
C GLU A 157 -10.52 44.76 0.93
N GLY A 158 -9.53 44.70 0.03
CA GLY A 158 -8.36 45.58 0.05
C GLY A 158 -7.41 45.35 1.24
N LYS A 159 -7.48 44.19 1.89
CA LYS A 159 -6.67 43.83 3.06
C LYS A 159 -5.34 43.21 2.63
N GLY A 160 -4.27 43.45 3.40
CA GLY A 160 -2.97 42.78 3.19
C GLY A 160 -2.83 41.41 3.87
N PHE A 161 -3.82 41.01 4.67
CA PHE A 161 -3.77 39.84 5.55
C PHE A 161 -5.17 39.22 5.71
N ILE A 162 -5.23 37.89 5.74
CA ILE A 162 -6.43 37.09 6.04
C ILE A 162 -6.17 36.21 7.26
N SER A 163 -7.14 36.15 8.18
CA SER A 163 -7.10 35.26 9.35
C SER A 163 -7.12 33.78 8.91
N PRO A 164 -6.23 32.92 9.41
CA PRO A 164 -6.26 31.47 9.15
C PRO A 164 -7.63 30.81 9.41
N ASN A 165 -8.40 31.37 10.35
CA ASN A 165 -9.70 30.84 10.77
C ASN A 165 -10.82 31.03 9.73
N ILE A 166 -10.54 31.66 8.59
CA ILE A 166 -11.47 31.81 7.46
C ILE A 166 -11.52 30.54 6.58
N LEU A 167 -10.56 29.61 6.75
CA LEU A 167 -10.52 28.29 6.11
C LEU A 167 -11.60 27.36 6.72
N MET A 168 -12.86 27.62 6.36
CA MET A 168 -14.01 26.77 6.66
C MET A 168 -13.90 25.42 5.93
N PRO A 169 -14.08 24.27 6.61
CA PRO A 169 -14.27 23.00 5.93
C PRO A 169 -15.45 23.03 4.96
N TYR A 170 -15.38 22.20 3.91
CA TYR A 170 -16.48 22.00 2.97
C TYR A 170 -17.72 21.44 3.70
N ALA A 171 -18.89 21.60 3.08
CA ALA A 171 -20.16 21.14 3.64
C ALA A 171 -20.29 19.60 3.55
N GLU A 172 -19.63 18.92 4.48
CA GLU A 172 -19.75 17.48 4.77
C GLU A 172 -21.21 17.10 5.06
N SER A 173 -21.57 15.84 4.78
CA SER A 173 -22.90 15.34 5.17
C SER A 173 -23.06 15.29 6.68
N VAL A 174 -24.31 15.25 7.16
CA VAL A 174 -24.60 15.15 8.60
C VAL A 174 -24.00 13.86 9.18
N GLU A 175 -24.00 12.77 8.41
CA GLU A 175 -23.46 11.47 8.77
C GLU A 175 -21.92 11.54 8.91
N GLU A 176 -21.20 12.08 7.90
CA GLU A 176 -19.75 12.34 7.98
C GLU A 176 -19.39 13.22 9.18
N GLN A 177 -20.18 14.25 9.45
CA GLN A 177 -19.93 15.18 10.54
C GLN A 177 -20.26 14.58 11.92
N GLU A 178 -21.12 13.56 12.01
CA GLU A 178 -21.33 12.79 13.23
C GLU A 178 -20.22 11.75 13.45
N ASP A 179 -19.79 11.07 12.40
CA ASP A 179 -18.70 10.09 12.49
C ASP A 179 -17.35 10.73 12.78
N ARG A 180 -17.00 11.86 12.17
CA ARG A 180 -15.80 12.61 12.56
C ARG A 180 -15.83 13.04 14.04
N LYS A 181 -16.99 13.44 14.57
CA LYS A 181 -17.14 13.75 16.01
C LYS A 181 -16.96 12.49 16.85
N ARG A 182 -17.47 11.34 16.40
CA ARG A 182 -17.31 10.03 17.05
C ARG A 182 -15.84 9.64 17.14
N GLU A 183 -15.11 9.65 16.03
CA GLU A 183 -13.66 9.37 15.96
C GLU A 183 -12.86 10.34 16.83
N PHE A 184 -13.15 11.65 16.76
CA PHE A 184 -12.44 12.66 17.55
C PHE A 184 -12.66 12.47 19.06
N ASN A 185 -13.89 12.12 19.47
CA ASN A 185 -14.20 11.79 20.87
C ASN A 185 -13.46 10.53 21.34
N GLU A 186 -13.30 9.51 20.47
CA GLU A 186 -12.51 8.30 20.77
C GLU A 186 -11.02 8.63 20.92
N VAL A 187 -10.44 9.38 19.96
CA VAL A 187 -9.06 9.90 20.03
C VAL A 187 -8.83 10.67 21.34
N GLN A 188 -9.73 11.58 21.69
CA GLN A 188 -9.64 12.36 22.93
C GLN A 188 -9.80 11.48 24.18
N GLY A 189 -10.68 10.47 24.15
CA GLY A 189 -10.86 9.51 25.24
C GLY A 189 -9.63 8.64 25.50
N ILE A 190 -9.05 8.05 24.45
CA ILE A 190 -7.81 7.26 24.53
C ILE A 190 -6.65 8.16 24.98
N TRP A 191 -6.51 9.36 24.40
CA TRP A 191 -5.46 10.31 24.78
C TRP A 191 -5.55 10.76 26.25
N SER A 192 -6.77 10.98 26.76
CA SER A 192 -7.00 11.45 28.14
C SER A 192 -6.84 10.34 29.18
N SER A 193 -7.12 9.09 28.81
CA SER A 193 -6.92 7.90 29.66
C SER A 193 -5.49 7.33 29.59
N SER A 194 -4.64 7.86 28.71
CA SER A 194 -3.23 7.44 28.57
C SER A 194 -2.28 8.27 29.44
N VAL A 195 -1.31 7.59 30.04
CA VAL A 195 -0.40 8.10 31.08
C VAL A 195 1.01 8.37 30.51
N LEU A 196 1.72 9.40 30.99
CA LEU A 196 3.10 9.67 30.55
C LEU A 196 4.09 8.73 31.23
N PHE A 197 5.18 8.40 30.54
CA PHE A 197 6.30 7.59 31.08
C PHE A 197 7.04 8.22 32.28
N ALA A 198 6.75 9.46 32.64
CA ALA A 198 7.27 10.10 33.85
C ALA A 198 6.38 9.86 35.09
N ASP A 199 5.15 9.40 34.90
CA ASP A 199 4.13 9.24 35.93
C ASP A 199 3.84 7.74 36.21
N LEU A 200 4.63 6.84 35.61
CA LEU A 200 4.57 5.39 35.81
C LEU A 200 5.60 4.96 36.87
N PRO A 201 5.32 3.90 37.65
CA PRO A 201 6.34 3.19 38.43
C PRO A 201 7.51 2.75 37.56
N ASP A 202 8.74 2.82 38.09
CA ASP A 202 9.97 2.49 37.34
C ASP A 202 9.99 1.04 36.85
N ASP A 203 9.39 0.11 37.59
CA ASP A 203 9.25 -1.30 37.21
C ASP A 203 8.25 -1.49 36.05
N GLU A 204 7.08 -0.83 36.09
CA GLU A 204 6.12 -0.84 34.97
C GLU A 204 6.74 -0.18 33.72
N ALA A 205 7.41 0.96 33.89
CA ALA A 205 8.09 1.66 32.81
C ALA A 205 9.20 0.80 32.18
N GLN A 206 10.06 0.17 32.99
CA GLN A 206 11.15 -0.67 32.50
C GLN A 206 10.64 -1.98 31.87
N LEU A 207 9.56 -2.57 32.39
CA LEU A 207 8.89 -3.72 31.78
C LEU A 207 8.36 -3.37 30.38
N ILE A 208 7.65 -2.25 30.24
CA ILE A 208 7.13 -1.78 28.94
C ILE A 208 8.29 -1.45 27.98
N LYS A 209 9.36 -0.79 28.43
CA LYS A 209 10.54 -0.57 27.58
C LYS A 209 11.18 -1.87 27.09
N THR A 210 11.17 -2.91 27.93
CA THR A 210 11.70 -4.24 27.60
C THR A 210 10.75 -5.03 26.68
N MET A 211 9.44 -4.76 26.72
CA MET A 211 8.45 -5.29 25.79
C MET A 211 8.62 -4.71 24.38
N PHE A 212 8.79 -3.38 24.27
CA PHE A 212 8.93 -2.67 22.99
C PHE A 212 10.36 -2.56 22.45
N GLN A 213 11.35 -3.15 23.14
CA GLN A 213 12.80 -3.09 22.83
C GLN A 213 13.45 -1.68 22.93
N ILE A 214 12.80 -0.73 23.58
CA ILE A 214 13.20 0.69 23.68
C ILE A 214 13.97 1.02 24.97
N THR A 215 14.68 0.05 25.56
CA THR A 215 15.39 0.20 26.85
C THR A 215 16.46 1.30 26.86
N LYS A 216 17.03 1.63 25.69
CA LYS A 216 17.97 2.76 25.52
C LYS A 216 17.30 4.12 25.36
N ILE A 217 15.98 4.20 25.20
CA ILE A 217 15.26 5.48 25.05
C ILE A 217 14.94 6.07 26.44
N SER A 218 15.28 7.35 26.63
CA SER A 218 15.09 8.07 27.87
C SER A 218 13.64 8.53 28.07
N ASN A 219 13.20 8.64 29.33
CA ASN A 219 11.87 9.18 29.65
C ASN A 219 11.75 10.65 29.21
N ALA A 220 12.87 11.39 29.17
CA ALA A 220 12.92 12.75 28.66
C ALA A 220 12.62 12.80 27.15
N THR A 221 13.16 11.88 26.35
CA THR A 221 12.84 11.77 24.91
C THR A 221 11.36 11.45 24.71
N LEU A 222 10.83 10.44 25.43
CA LEU A 222 9.42 10.05 25.34
C LEU A 222 8.50 11.21 25.72
N LYS A 223 8.80 11.94 26.81
CA LYS A 223 8.06 13.14 27.23
C LYS A 223 8.16 14.28 26.21
N ARG A 224 9.32 14.51 25.59
CA ARG A 224 9.52 15.56 24.57
C ARG A 224 8.65 15.31 23.32
N PHE A 225 8.51 14.07 22.89
CA PHE A 225 7.65 13.66 21.77
C PHE A 225 6.19 13.38 22.18
N GLY A 226 5.80 13.62 23.44
CA GLY A 226 4.44 13.40 23.93
C GLY A 226 4.00 11.93 23.98
N VAL A 227 4.92 10.97 23.96
CA VAL A 227 4.60 9.54 23.91
C VAL A 227 4.03 9.07 25.25
N LYS A 228 2.84 8.45 25.20
CA LYS A 228 2.12 7.93 26.37
C LYS A 228 1.98 6.41 26.33
N LEU A 229 1.53 5.83 27.44
CA LEU A 229 1.10 4.43 27.57
C LEU A 229 -0.42 4.37 27.76
N PHE A 230 -1.11 3.67 26.88
CA PHE A 230 -2.52 3.30 27.06
C PHE A 230 -2.58 1.98 27.85
N LYS A 231 -2.86 2.08 29.15
CA LYS A 231 -2.77 0.94 30.08
C LYS A 231 -3.66 -0.27 29.73
N PRO A 232 -4.92 -0.14 29.25
CA PRO A 232 -5.80 -1.28 28.99
C PRO A 232 -5.25 -2.30 27.99
N THR A 233 -4.53 -1.85 26.95
CA THR A 233 -3.91 -2.71 25.92
C THR A 233 -2.37 -2.71 25.99
N LYS A 234 -1.79 -2.09 27.02
CA LYS A 234 -0.33 -1.87 27.19
C LYS A 234 0.37 -1.31 25.94
N SER A 235 -0.34 -0.49 25.17
CA SER A 235 0.13 0.03 23.87
C SER A 235 0.76 1.42 24.01
N LEU A 236 1.81 1.69 23.24
CA LEU A 236 2.37 3.04 23.11
C LEU A 236 1.44 3.91 22.28
N VAL A 237 1.30 5.17 22.68
CA VAL A 237 0.45 6.17 22.01
C VAL A 237 1.33 7.28 21.47
N PHE A 238 1.32 7.44 20.14
CA PHE A 238 2.02 8.51 19.43
C PHE A 238 0.99 9.57 19.01
N PRO A 239 1.10 10.83 19.49
CA PRO A 239 0.19 11.90 19.08
C PRO A 239 0.46 12.35 17.65
N TRP A 240 -0.61 12.54 16.88
CA TRP A 240 -0.59 13.31 15.64
C TRP A 240 -1.25 14.67 15.87
N VAL A 241 -0.48 15.72 15.61
CA VAL A 241 -0.78 17.11 15.91
C VAL A 241 -0.65 17.95 14.66
N GLY A 242 -1.43 19.03 14.56
CA GLY A 242 -1.39 19.94 13.42
C GLY A 242 -2.45 21.04 13.43
N GLY A 243 -2.44 21.83 12.36
CA GLY A 243 -3.09 23.13 12.28
C GLY A 243 -2.39 24.21 13.13
N PRO A 244 -2.85 25.48 13.06
CA PRO A 244 -2.23 26.62 13.74
C PRO A 244 -2.04 26.42 15.26
N ASP A 245 -3.05 25.89 15.94
CA ASP A 245 -3.05 25.71 17.40
C ASP A 245 -2.23 24.50 17.88
N SER A 246 -1.55 23.77 16.98
CA SER A 246 -0.88 22.48 17.28
C SER A 246 -1.80 21.44 17.94
N SER A 247 -3.10 21.53 17.66
CA SER A 247 -4.15 20.68 18.21
C SER A 247 -3.91 19.19 17.92
N LEU A 248 -4.32 18.31 18.85
CA LEU A 248 -4.37 16.86 18.61
C LEU A 248 -5.41 16.59 17.51
N LYS A 249 -5.00 15.94 16.43
CA LYS A 249 -5.87 15.53 15.31
C LYS A 249 -6.10 14.02 15.27
N GLY A 250 -5.16 13.23 15.79
CA GLY A 250 -5.23 11.78 15.81
C GLY A 250 -4.19 11.15 16.73
N ILE A 251 -4.22 9.83 16.84
CA ILE A 251 -3.23 9.03 17.54
C ILE A 251 -2.92 7.75 16.76
N LYS A 252 -1.66 7.30 16.84
CA LYS A 252 -1.24 5.97 16.44
C LYS A 252 -0.96 5.13 17.68
N LEU A 253 -1.59 3.97 17.78
CA LEU A 253 -1.36 2.96 18.80
C LEU A 253 -0.39 1.90 18.27
N LEU A 254 0.66 1.61 19.03
CA LEU A 254 1.59 0.51 18.76
C LEU A 254 1.48 -0.50 19.90
N SER A 255 1.10 -1.74 19.57
CA SER A 255 1.13 -2.87 20.49
C SER A 255 2.27 -3.82 20.13
N ALA A 256 2.89 -4.45 21.12
CA ALA A 256 4.01 -5.37 20.94
C ALA A 256 3.67 -6.77 21.47
N GLN A 257 3.79 -7.77 20.61
CA GLN A 257 3.58 -9.18 20.93
C GLN A 257 4.90 -9.93 20.75
N ARG A 258 5.35 -10.68 21.76
CA ARG A 258 6.50 -11.58 21.64
C ARG A 258 6.03 -12.91 21.06
N THR A 259 6.69 -13.37 20.01
CA THR A 259 6.53 -14.72 19.45
C THR A 259 7.60 -15.64 20.05
N ASP A 260 7.40 -16.97 20.05
CA ASP A 260 8.25 -17.96 20.74
C ASP A 260 9.75 -17.96 20.38
N GLY A 261 10.14 -17.27 19.29
CA GLY A 261 11.55 -17.08 18.88
C GLY A 261 12.19 -15.77 19.35
N ASP A 262 11.70 -15.17 20.45
CA ASP A 262 12.08 -13.86 21.04
C ASP A 262 11.96 -12.64 20.09
N LYS A 263 11.46 -12.86 18.88
CA LYS A 263 11.12 -11.80 17.92
C LYS A 263 9.85 -11.10 18.38
N VAL A 264 9.92 -9.77 18.50
CA VAL A 264 8.74 -8.92 18.72
C VAL A 264 8.05 -8.65 17.38
N THR A 265 6.75 -8.91 17.33
CA THR A 265 5.85 -8.46 16.28
C THR A 265 5.11 -7.24 16.78
N TYR A 266 5.12 -6.16 16.00
CA TYR A 266 4.38 -4.94 16.32
C TYR A 266 3.08 -4.90 15.52
N ASN A 267 1.96 -4.64 16.18
CA ASN A 267 0.68 -4.39 15.51
C ASN A 267 0.29 -2.92 15.72
N GLU A 268 0.04 -2.22 14.62
CA GLU A 268 -0.31 -0.80 14.57
C GLU A 268 -1.81 -0.60 14.39
N ALA A 269 -2.39 0.41 15.05
CA ALA A 269 -3.75 0.87 14.83
C ALA A 269 -3.79 2.41 14.86
N THR A 270 -4.65 3.04 14.07
CA THR A 270 -4.67 4.50 13.87
C THR A 270 -6.08 5.04 14.00
N PHE A 271 -6.22 6.18 14.68
CA PHE A 271 -7.50 6.85 14.94
C PHE A 271 -7.33 8.36 14.70
N PRO A 272 -8.16 9.03 13.87
CA PRO A 272 -9.21 8.50 12.99
C PRO A 272 -8.69 7.52 11.91
N LYS A 273 -9.58 6.92 11.11
CA LYS A 273 -9.23 6.09 9.95
C LYS A 273 -8.20 6.79 9.05
N LEU A 274 -7.25 6.03 8.49
CA LEU A 274 -6.05 6.52 7.77
C LEU A 274 -6.33 7.30 6.46
N SER A 275 -7.58 7.35 6.02
CA SER A 275 -8.06 8.22 4.94
C SER A 275 -8.18 9.69 5.38
N SER A 276 -8.51 9.95 6.64
CA SER A 276 -9.00 11.24 7.14
C SER A 276 -7.91 12.25 7.52
N TYR A 277 -6.67 11.83 7.81
CA TYR A 277 -5.61 12.77 8.20
C TYR A 277 -4.18 12.28 7.89
N TYR A 278 -3.30 13.24 7.56
CA TYR A 278 -1.90 13.01 7.20
C TYR A 278 -1.00 14.00 7.96
N SER A 279 -0.19 13.51 8.91
CA SER A 279 0.81 14.32 9.62
C SER A 279 2.11 13.54 9.84
N LEU A 280 3.18 14.26 10.13
CA LEU A 280 4.54 13.74 10.36
C LEU A 280 4.82 13.70 11.87
N PHE A 281 4.99 12.50 12.42
CA PHE A 281 5.30 12.37 13.85
C PHE A 281 6.68 13.00 14.16
N GLY A 282 6.69 13.96 15.08
CA GLY A 282 7.87 14.77 15.46
C GLY A 282 7.87 16.20 14.91
N LEU A 283 6.93 16.56 14.02
CA LEU A 283 6.89 17.87 13.33
C LEU A 283 6.90 19.08 14.29
N THR A 284 6.19 19.01 15.43
CA THR A 284 6.13 20.08 16.44
C THR A 284 7.43 20.33 17.20
N LEU A 285 8.46 19.51 16.99
CA LEU A 285 9.78 19.67 17.59
C LEU A 285 10.81 20.32 16.66
N ILE A 286 10.39 20.68 15.43
CA ILE A 286 11.25 21.32 14.44
C ILE A 286 11.24 22.84 14.62
N SER A 287 12.41 23.45 14.68
CA SER A 287 12.58 24.90 14.69
C SER A 287 12.43 25.49 13.29
N ARG A 288 11.89 26.73 13.18
CA ARG A 288 11.81 27.44 11.89
C ARG A 288 13.19 27.63 11.22
N MET A 289 14.27 27.58 12.00
CA MET A 289 15.66 27.70 11.56
C MET A 289 16.29 26.39 11.03
N ASP A 290 15.63 25.25 11.23
CA ASP A 290 16.19 23.95 10.87
C ASP A 290 16.26 23.79 9.35
N SER A 291 17.47 23.57 8.82
CA SER A 291 17.72 23.45 7.38
C SER A 291 17.90 22.00 6.90
N GLU A 292 17.91 21.03 7.82
CA GLU A 292 18.02 19.62 7.52
C GLU A 292 17.16 18.74 8.43
N VAL A 293 16.72 17.60 7.90
CA VAL A 293 15.85 16.64 8.60
C VAL A 293 16.23 15.20 8.27
N VAL A 294 16.01 14.28 9.21
CA VAL A 294 16.06 12.83 8.99
C VAL A 294 14.64 12.25 8.92
N LEU A 295 14.31 11.56 7.83
CA LEU A 295 13.02 10.90 7.62
C LEU A 295 13.15 9.41 7.92
N THR A 296 12.35 8.89 8.86
CA THR A 296 12.33 7.47 9.26
C THR A 296 11.01 6.79 8.88
N GLY A 297 11.02 5.45 8.80
CA GLY A 297 9.82 4.66 8.53
C GLY A 297 8.91 4.52 9.74
N HIS A 298 9.47 4.39 10.94
CA HIS A 298 8.70 4.19 12.18
C HIS A 298 8.93 5.32 13.20
N GLU A 299 7.97 5.49 14.10
CA GLU A 299 8.02 6.47 15.19
C GLU A 299 9.14 6.15 16.19
N LEU A 300 9.38 4.86 16.49
CA LEU A 300 10.46 4.42 17.38
C LEU A 300 11.85 4.76 16.82
N ASP A 301 12.02 4.67 15.51
CA ASP A 301 13.26 5.06 14.83
C ASP A 301 13.49 6.57 14.90
N CYS A 302 12.43 7.38 14.76
CA CYS A 302 12.49 8.84 14.94
C CYS A 302 12.97 9.22 16.35
N LEU A 303 12.42 8.58 17.40
CA LEU A 303 12.87 8.76 18.78
C LEU A 303 14.37 8.42 18.94
N ALA A 304 14.82 7.33 18.33
CA ALA A 304 16.21 6.87 18.40
C ALA A 304 17.18 7.84 17.70
N VAL A 305 16.84 8.31 16.48
CA VAL A 305 17.64 9.32 15.76
C VAL A 305 17.73 10.61 16.58
N SER A 306 16.60 11.18 17.02
CA SER A 306 16.61 12.49 17.67
C SER A 306 17.35 12.46 19.00
N GLN A 307 17.24 11.36 19.77
CA GLN A 307 17.99 11.21 21.02
C GLN A 307 19.50 11.08 20.78
N ALA A 308 19.93 10.28 19.80
CA ALA A 308 21.35 9.98 19.59
C ALA A 308 22.12 11.07 18.86
N THR A 309 21.42 11.94 18.11
CA THR A 309 22.04 12.89 17.18
C THR A 309 21.72 14.35 17.48
N GLY A 310 20.63 14.61 18.21
CA GLY A 310 20.08 15.96 18.41
C GLY A 310 19.44 16.58 17.17
N LEU A 311 19.45 15.89 16.02
CA LEU A 311 18.92 16.41 14.76
C LEU A 311 17.39 16.41 14.72
N PRO A 312 16.78 17.32 13.94
CA PRO A 312 15.37 17.22 13.56
C PRO A 312 15.11 15.91 12.83
N SER A 313 14.11 15.17 13.31
CA SER A 313 13.71 13.89 12.72
C SER A 313 12.20 13.74 12.75
N VAL A 314 11.65 13.12 11.71
CA VAL A 314 10.22 12.82 11.61
C VAL A 314 9.99 11.43 11.04
N ALA A 315 8.89 10.79 11.46
CA ALA A 315 8.44 9.50 10.92
C ALA A 315 7.28 9.68 9.93
N LEU A 316 7.20 8.79 8.94
CA LEU A 316 6.11 8.71 7.98
C LEU A 316 4.91 7.94 8.54
N PRO A 317 3.66 8.43 8.37
CA PRO A 317 2.48 7.78 8.96
C PRO A 317 2.19 6.39 8.37
N ARG A 318 2.60 6.13 7.12
CA ARG A 318 2.53 4.82 6.45
C ARG A 318 3.92 4.21 6.15
N GLY A 319 4.94 4.63 6.89
CA GLY A 319 6.31 4.12 6.80
C GLY A 319 6.87 4.01 5.38
N VAL A 320 7.31 2.81 5.01
CA VAL A 320 7.88 2.52 3.67
C VAL A 320 6.82 2.32 2.57
N SER A 321 5.54 2.20 2.91
CA SER A 321 4.50 1.82 1.95
C SER A 321 4.00 2.99 1.10
N CYS A 322 4.06 4.23 1.61
CA CYS A 322 3.64 5.43 0.88
C CYS A 322 4.20 6.73 1.48
N LEU A 323 4.57 7.68 0.62
CA LEU A 323 4.83 9.08 0.93
C LEU A 323 3.73 9.94 0.26
N PRO A 324 2.65 10.28 0.99
CA PRO A 324 1.55 11.10 0.49
C PRO A 324 2.02 12.50 0.05
N PRO A 325 1.63 13.01 -1.13
CA PRO A 325 2.05 14.33 -1.61
C PRO A 325 1.67 15.51 -0.70
N ILE A 326 0.57 15.40 0.07
CA ILE A 326 0.18 16.36 1.12
C ILE A 326 1.28 16.60 2.19
N LEU A 327 2.23 15.67 2.35
CA LEU A 327 3.38 15.83 3.26
C LEU A 327 4.59 16.54 2.62
N LEU A 328 4.57 16.81 1.32
CA LEU A 328 5.69 17.46 0.62
C LEU A 328 5.86 18.94 1.02
N PRO A 329 4.81 19.78 1.19
CA PRO A 329 4.95 21.14 1.70
C PRO A 329 5.63 21.21 3.09
N TYR A 330 5.31 20.29 3.99
CA TYR A 330 5.97 20.18 5.31
C TYR A 330 7.47 19.89 5.20
N LEU A 331 7.88 19.14 4.18
CA LEU A 331 9.26 18.76 3.90
C LEU A 331 9.99 19.75 2.97
N GLU A 332 9.30 20.67 2.30
CA GLU A 332 9.85 21.62 1.34
C GLU A 332 10.91 22.55 1.95
N GLN A 333 10.72 22.95 3.21
CA GLN A 333 11.59 23.89 3.94
C GLN A 333 13.05 23.40 4.13
N PHE A 334 13.31 22.09 4.04
CA PHE A 334 14.64 21.53 4.32
C PHE A 334 15.53 21.53 3.08
N LYS A 335 16.72 22.13 3.20
CA LYS A 335 17.77 22.14 2.17
C LYS A 335 18.45 20.77 2.01
N ARG A 336 18.40 19.92 3.04
CA ARG A 336 18.93 18.54 3.03
C ARG A 336 17.94 17.60 3.71
N VAL A 337 17.58 16.51 3.04
CA VAL A 337 16.71 15.46 3.59
C VAL A 337 17.49 14.14 3.60
N THR A 338 17.64 13.53 4.77
CA THR A 338 18.28 12.22 4.92
C THR A 338 17.21 11.14 5.06
N LEU A 339 17.14 10.19 4.13
CA LEU A 339 16.21 9.07 4.18
C LEU A 339 16.88 7.89 4.89
N TRP A 340 16.34 7.48 6.05
CA TRP A 340 16.77 6.31 6.81
C TRP A 340 15.54 5.53 7.25
N LEU A 341 14.83 4.96 6.27
CA LEU A 341 13.48 4.43 6.47
C LEU A 341 13.44 3.10 7.24
N GLY A 342 14.52 2.31 7.22
CA GLY A 342 14.59 1.01 7.89
C GLY A 342 15.83 0.21 7.51
N GLY A 343 15.83 -1.08 7.85
CA GLY A 343 16.98 -1.99 7.69
C GLY A 343 16.85 -3.07 6.60
N ASP A 344 15.83 -3.00 5.74
CA ASP A 344 15.56 -4.02 4.71
C ASP A 344 15.65 -3.47 3.27
N ILE A 345 15.68 -4.35 2.25
CA ILE A 345 15.81 -3.93 0.84
C ILE A 345 14.60 -3.10 0.39
N ARG A 346 13.42 -3.34 0.97
CA ARG A 346 12.19 -2.57 0.69
C ARG A 346 12.31 -1.13 1.20
N SER A 347 12.95 -0.91 2.35
CA SER A 347 13.32 0.43 2.83
C SER A 347 14.31 1.13 1.90
N TRP A 348 15.24 0.40 1.28
CA TRP A 348 16.18 0.94 0.29
C TRP A 348 15.48 1.32 -1.02
N GLU A 349 14.57 0.48 -1.53
CA GLU A 349 13.71 0.79 -2.68
C GLU A 349 12.80 2.00 -2.41
N ALA A 350 12.10 2.01 -1.27
CA ALA A 350 11.23 3.12 -0.87
C ALA A 350 12.03 4.43 -0.75
N SER A 351 13.25 4.38 -0.20
CA SER A 351 14.15 5.54 -0.17
C SER A 351 14.53 6.02 -1.58
N LYS A 352 14.82 5.11 -2.51
CA LYS A 352 15.06 5.45 -3.93
C LYS A 352 13.82 6.06 -4.58
N ILE A 353 12.60 5.59 -4.30
CA ILE A 353 11.33 6.11 -4.85
C ILE A 353 10.98 7.48 -4.24
N PHE A 354 10.98 7.62 -2.92
CA PHE A 354 10.62 8.86 -2.22
C PHE A 354 11.61 10.00 -2.53
N SER A 355 12.88 9.69 -2.81
CA SER A 355 13.86 10.67 -3.30
C SER A 355 13.50 11.31 -4.66
N ARG A 356 12.62 10.67 -5.46
CA ARG A 356 12.10 11.24 -6.71
C ARG A 356 11.12 12.37 -6.40
N LYS A 357 10.13 12.11 -5.53
CA LYS A 357 9.14 13.09 -5.04
C LYS A 357 9.81 14.29 -4.34
N LEU A 358 10.80 14.02 -3.49
CA LEU A 358 11.50 15.02 -2.69
C LEU A 358 12.64 15.75 -3.43
N ALA A 359 12.76 15.57 -4.75
CA ALA A 359 13.85 16.06 -5.61
C ALA A 359 15.25 15.53 -5.21
N MET A 360 15.72 14.52 -5.93
CA MET A 360 16.96 13.74 -5.69
C MET A 360 18.19 14.55 -5.25
N LYS A 361 18.38 15.76 -5.79
CA LYS A 361 19.57 16.60 -5.52
C LYS A 361 19.73 16.99 -4.04
N ARG A 362 18.65 17.07 -3.25
CA ARG A 362 18.70 17.34 -1.79
C ARG A 362 18.59 16.09 -0.92
N CYS A 363 18.40 14.91 -1.54
CA CYS A 363 18.17 13.65 -0.84
C CYS A 363 19.49 12.88 -0.65
N SER A 364 19.79 12.52 0.60
CA SER A 364 20.86 11.58 0.95
C SER A 364 20.23 10.32 1.54
N LEU A 365 20.69 9.14 1.14
CA LEU A 365 20.07 7.86 1.47
C LEU A 365 21.01 7.06 2.40
N VAL A 366 20.52 6.61 3.55
CA VAL A 366 21.23 5.63 4.38
C VAL A 366 21.02 4.24 3.78
N ARG A 367 22.11 3.46 3.70
CA ARG A 367 22.09 2.14 3.06
C ARG A 367 21.93 1.05 4.12
N PRO A 368 20.91 0.17 4.05
CA PRO A 368 20.84 -1.00 4.93
C PRO A 368 22.08 -1.89 4.83
N GLY A 369 22.57 -2.37 5.98
CA GLY A 369 23.65 -3.36 6.07
C GLY A 369 24.15 -3.55 7.50
N GLU A 370 25.07 -4.50 7.72
CA GLU A 370 25.58 -4.87 9.06
C GLU A 370 26.09 -3.67 9.88
N TYR A 371 26.77 -2.73 9.23
CA TYR A 371 27.32 -1.52 9.84
C TYR A 371 26.32 -0.35 9.91
N GLN A 372 25.16 -0.46 9.24
CA GLN A 372 24.09 0.54 9.13
C GLN A 372 22.71 -0.15 9.28
N PRO A 373 22.38 -0.67 10.49
CA PRO A 373 21.06 -1.28 10.75
C PRO A 373 19.97 -0.19 10.86
N GLN A 374 18.73 -0.58 11.18
CA GLN A 374 17.66 0.39 11.46
C GLN A 374 17.99 1.27 12.70
N PRO A 375 17.50 2.53 12.77
CA PRO A 375 17.91 3.47 13.81
C PRO A 375 17.74 2.99 15.26
N LEU A 376 16.64 2.30 15.59
CA LEU A 376 16.43 1.73 16.92
C LEU A 376 17.51 0.68 17.26
N GLU A 377 17.80 -0.25 16.34
CA GLU A 377 18.87 -1.24 16.52
C GLU A 377 20.25 -0.61 16.61
N ALA A 378 20.53 0.43 15.82
CA ALA A 378 21.78 1.18 15.90
C ALA A 378 21.99 1.76 17.31
N LEU A 379 20.92 2.29 17.93
CA LEU A 379 20.96 2.81 19.30
C LEU A 379 21.10 1.68 20.34
N VAL A 380 20.38 0.57 20.20
CA VAL A 380 20.51 -0.61 21.08
C VAL A 380 21.93 -1.18 21.06
N GLN A 381 22.53 -1.28 19.87
CA GLN A 381 23.90 -1.74 19.65
C GLN A 381 24.97 -0.67 20.01
N ASN A 382 24.57 0.53 20.43
CA ASN A 382 25.45 1.66 20.76
C ASN A 382 26.35 2.11 19.58
N LYS A 383 25.89 1.91 18.34
CA LYS A 383 26.54 2.44 17.12
C LYS A 383 26.39 3.97 17.09
N ASN A 384 27.31 4.65 16.40
CA ASN A 384 27.26 6.11 16.30
C ASN A 384 26.33 6.55 15.15
N LEU A 385 25.06 6.85 15.46
CA LEU A 385 24.06 7.25 14.46
C LEU A 385 24.49 8.48 13.64
N SER A 386 25.16 9.45 14.27
CA SER A 386 25.68 10.66 13.60
C SER A 386 26.74 10.35 12.54
N ARG A 387 27.54 9.28 12.72
CA ARG A 387 28.49 8.78 11.71
C ARG A 387 27.78 8.06 10.56
N ILE A 388 26.68 7.34 10.83
CA ILE A 388 25.87 6.69 9.80
C ILE A 388 25.21 7.74 8.89
N ILE A 389 24.59 8.78 9.47
CA ILE A 389 23.99 9.89 8.71
C ILE A 389 25.05 10.63 7.88
N LYS A 390 26.24 10.89 8.43
CA LYS A 390 27.36 11.49 7.68
C LYS A 390 27.95 10.58 6.59
N GLY A 391 27.66 9.27 6.62
CA GLY A 391 28.01 8.29 5.60
C GLY A 391 26.90 7.99 4.59
N SER A 392 25.80 8.76 4.58
CA SER A 392 24.70 8.60 3.62
C SER A 392 25.10 8.96 2.18
N ILE A 393 24.45 8.31 1.22
CA ILE A 393 24.81 8.34 -0.20
C ILE A 393 23.87 9.32 -0.95
N PRO A 394 24.37 10.30 -1.72
CA PRO A 394 23.51 11.17 -2.53
C PRO A 394 22.67 10.39 -3.54
N ALA A 395 21.39 10.71 -3.68
CA ALA A 395 20.45 10.01 -4.58
C ALA A 395 20.68 10.28 -6.10
N SER A 396 21.88 10.70 -6.50
CA SER A 396 22.17 11.21 -7.85
C SER A 396 22.37 10.11 -8.88
N HIS A 397 21.54 10.09 -9.92
CA HIS A 397 21.69 9.21 -11.09
C HIS A 397 22.63 9.80 -12.16
N LYS A 398 23.45 8.95 -12.78
CA LYS A 398 24.00 9.14 -14.12
C LYS A 398 23.63 7.92 -14.96
N SER A 399 23.24 8.11 -16.21
CA SER A 399 22.78 7.03 -17.12
C SER A 399 23.87 6.02 -17.52
N ILE A 400 25.06 6.13 -16.94
CA ILE A 400 26.16 5.17 -17.02
C ILE A 400 26.68 5.02 -15.59
N VAL A 401 26.66 3.78 -15.09
CA VAL A 401 27.16 3.41 -13.76
C VAL A 401 28.29 2.39 -13.89
N SER A 402 29.29 2.49 -13.02
CA SER A 402 30.40 1.55 -12.95
C SER A 402 30.14 0.45 -11.92
N PHE A 403 30.77 -0.72 -12.08
CA PHE A 403 30.69 -1.77 -11.05
C PHE A 403 31.18 -1.28 -9.67
N LYS A 404 32.11 -0.30 -9.61
CA LYS A 404 32.54 0.32 -8.34
C LYS A 404 31.38 1.01 -7.59
N GLN A 405 30.35 1.50 -8.30
CA GLN A 405 29.16 2.08 -7.70
C GLN A 405 28.09 1.01 -7.40
N LEU A 406 27.98 -0.02 -8.25
CA LEU A 406 27.01 -1.11 -8.08
C LEU A 406 27.45 -2.17 -7.05
N ARG A 407 28.74 -2.28 -6.71
CA ARG A 407 29.33 -3.33 -5.86
C ARG A 407 28.52 -3.59 -4.59
N GLU A 408 28.14 -2.53 -3.88
CA GLU A 408 27.41 -2.64 -2.61
C GLU A 408 25.91 -2.93 -2.82
N ASP A 409 25.32 -2.50 -3.95
CA ASP A 409 23.96 -2.91 -4.36
C ASP A 409 23.92 -4.41 -4.68
N VAL A 410 24.86 -4.91 -5.49
CA VAL A 410 25.00 -6.36 -5.79
C VAL A 410 25.27 -7.17 -4.52
N TYR A 411 26.14 -6.72 -3.62
CA TYR A 411 26.36 -7.41 -2.33
C TYR A 411 25.10 -7.42 -1.45
N GLY A 412 24.38 -6.30 -1.38
CA GLY A 412 23.13 -6.20 -0.64
C GLY A 412 22.03 -7.12 -1.19
N GLU A 413 21.91 -7.25 -2.50
CA GLU A 413 20.98 -8.16 -3.16
C GLU A 413 21.33 -9.63 -2.90
N LEU A 414 22.60 -10.02 -3.06
CA LEU A 414 23.07 -11.38 -2.77
C LEU A 414 22.81 -11.78 -1.31
N LEU A 415 23.14 -10.89 -0.36
CA LEU A 415 22.91 -11.12 1.07
C LEU A 415 21.41 -11.25 1.43
N ASN A 416 20.53 -10.55 0.71
CA ASN A 416 19.09 -10.50 0.97
C ASN A 416 18.27 -11.21 -0.12
N THR A 417 18.79 -12.32 -0.66
CA THR A 417 18.16 -13.10 -1.75
C THR A 417 16.65 -13.35 -1.52
N ASP A 418 16.25 -13.69 -0.28
CA ASP A 418 14.85 -13.93 0.08
C ASP A 418 13.92 -12.71 -0.02
N GLN A 419 14.47 -11.49 0.07
CA GLN A 419 13.74 -10.23 -0.10
C GLN A 419 13.74 -9.78 -1.56
N VAL A 420 14.85 -9.99 -2.28
CA VAL A 420 14.98 -9.73 -3.73
C VAL A 420 14.03 -10.61 -4.54
N ALA A 421 13.69 -11.80 -4.04
CA ALA A 421 12.64 -12.65 -4.60
C ALA A 421 11.26 -11.97 -4.69
N GLY A 422 11.00 -10.92 -3.90
CA GLY A 422 9.74 -10.16 -3.88
C GLY A 422 8.75 -10.63 -2.80
N VAL A 423 7.52 -10.10 -2.86
CA VAL A 423 6.45 -10.45 -1.91
C VAL A 423 5.91 -11.84 -2.25
N LYS A 424 5.97 -12.77 -1.30
CA LYS A 424 5.58 -14.17 -1.52
C LYS A 424 4.08 -14.34 -1.30
N TRP A 425 3.41 -15.03 -2.22
CA TRP A 425 1.96 -15.25 -2.13
C TRP A 425 1.62 -16.24 -1.01
N THR A 426 0.78 -15.86 -0.04
CA THR A 426 0.46 -16.73 1.11
C THR A 426 -0.45 -17.90 0.69
N ARG A 427 -1.44 -17.62 -0.16
CA ARG A 427 -2.43 -18.57 -0.66
C ARG A 427 -1.90 -19.49 -1.77
N PHE A 428 -0.78 -19.11 -2.42
CA PHE A 428 -0.22 -19.85 -3.56
C PHE A 428 1.27 -20.25 -3.38
N PRO A 429 1.63 -21.12 -2.41
CA PRO A 429 3.03 -21.55 -2.20
C PRO A 429 3.69 -22.20 -3.42
N GLU A 430 2.92 -22.90 -4.26
CA GLU A 430 3.45 -23.53 -5.49
C GLU A 430 3.83 -22.49 -6.56
N LEU A 431 3.18 -21.31 -6.54
CA LEU A 431 3.58 -20.18 -7.39
C LEU A 431 4.89 -19.56 -6.89
N ASN A 432 5.08 -19.45 -5.56
CA ASN A 432 6.35 -19.03 -4.97
C ASN A 432 7.49 -20.01 -5.31
N ARG A 433 7.23 -21.32 -5.39
CA ARG A 433 8.28 -22.28 -5.77
C ARG A 433 8.85 -21.95 -7.15
N ILE A 434 7.98 -21.54 -8.09
CA ILE A 434 8.36 -21.23 -9.46
C ILE A 434 8.86 -19.78 -9.58
N LEU A 435 7.97 -18.80 -9.40
CA LEU A 435 8.25 -17.37 -9.60
C LEU A 435 9.09 -16.72 -8.48
N LYS A 436 9.34 -17.42 -7.37
CA LYS A 436 10.05 -16.94 -6.15
C LYS A 436 9.31 -15.84 -5.35
N GLY A 437 8.52 -14.99 -6.00
CA GLY A 437 7.65 -13.96 -5.41
C GLY A 437 7.21 -12.90 -6.42
N HIS A 438 6.46 -11.89 -5.96
CA HIS A 438 6.01 -10.72 -6.71
C HIS A 438 7.03 -9.57 -6.59
N ARG A 439 7.72 -9.25 -7.69
CA ARG A 439 8.75 -8.19 -7.75
C ARG A 439 8.27 -6.95 -8.49
N LYS A 440 8.72 -5.78 -8.02
CA LYS A 440 8.48 -4.49 -8.69
C LYS A 440 9.26 -4.41 -10.02
N GLY A 441 8.76 -3.62 -10.97
CA GLY A 441 9.44 -3.35 -12.25
C GLY A 441 9.25 -4.41 -13.34
N GLU A 442 8.61 -5.54 -13.02
CA GLU A 442 8.30 -6.62 -13.95
C GLU A 442 6.96 -6.43 -14.68
N LEU A 443 6.86 -7.00 -15.88
CA LEU A 443 5.61 -7.17 -16.63
C LEU A 443 5.21 -8.66 -16.62
N THR A 444 4.05 -8.97 -16.06
CA THR A 444 3.43 -10.31 -16.12
C THR A 444 2.27 -10.31 -17.11
N VAL A 445 2.33 -11.19 -18.12
CA VAL A 445 1.19 -11.44 -19.01
C VAL A 445 0.41 -12.65 -18.51
N PHE A 446 -0.90 -12.50 -18.38
CA PHE A 446 -1.82 -13.57 -17.99
C PHE A 446 -2.85 -13.84 -19.08
N THR A 447 -3.04 -15.12 -19.42
CA THR A 447 -3.99 -15.56 -20.44
C THR A 447 -4.70 -16.86 -20.03
N GLY A 448 -5.69 -17.28 -20.82
CA GLY A 448 -6.56 -18.43 -20.54
C GLY A 448 -7.92 -18.30 -21.24
N PRO A 449 -8.70 -19.38 -21.41
CA PRO A 449 -9.96 -19.36 -22.16
C PRO A 449 -10.99 -18.37 -21.61
N THR A 450 -11.97 -17.99 -22.43
CA THR A 450 -13.16 -17.24 -21.97
C THR A 450 -13.97 -18.12 -21.02
N GLY A 451 -14.37 -17.59 -19.86
CA GLY A 451 -15.11 -18.34 -18.83
C GLY A 451 -14.27 -19.15 -17.83
N SER A 452 -12.97 -19.35 -18.09
CA SER A 452 -12.06 -20.15 -17.22
C SER A 452 -11.83 -19.58 -15.81
N GLY A 453 -12.26 -18.35 -15.55
CA GLY A 453 -12.13 -17.68 -14.26
C GLY A 453 -10.92 -16.75 -14.12
N LYS A 454 -10.32 -16.29 -15.24
CA LYS A 454 -9.16 -15.38 -15.26
C LYS A 454 -9.23 -14.25 -14.23
N THR A 455 -10.23 -13.38 -14.37
CA THR A 455 -10.50 -12.21 -13.52
C THR A 455 -10.63 -12.60 -12.05
N THR A 456 -11.30 -13.71 -11.76
CA THR A 456 -11.49 -14.27 -10.40
C THR A 456 -10.19 -14.81 -9.81
N PHE A 457 -9.28 -15.36 -10.62
CA PHE A 457 -7.97 -15.82 -10.16
C PHE A 457 -7.04 -14.63 -9.85
N ILE A 458 -6.99 -13.63 -10.73
CA ILE A 458 -6.18 -12.43 -10.49
C ILE A 458 -6.73 -11.56 -9.38
N SER A 459 -8.05 -11.50 -9.15
CA SER A 459 -8.63 -10.79 -8.03
C SER A 459 -8.20 -11.41 -6.68
N GLU A 460 -8.13 -12.74 -6.59
CA GLU A 460 -7.60 -13.43 -5.41
C GLU A 460 -6.08 -13.26 -5.25
N LEU A 461 -5.33 -13.32 -6.36
CA LEU A 461 -3.87 -13.15 -6.37
C LEU A 461 -3.44 -11.74 -5.97
N ALA A 462 -4.20 -10.72 -6.40
CA ALA A 462 -4.01 -9.33 -6.01
C ALA A 462 -4.42 -9.09 -4.55
N LEU A 463 -5.54 -9.67 -4.10
CA LEU A 463 -6.00 -9.58 -2.73
C LEU A 463 -4.99 -10.13 -1.72
N ASP A 464 -4.34 -11.27 -2.03
CA ASP A 464 -3.27 -11.86 -1.23
C ASP A 464 -2.04 -10.94 -1.08
N LEU A 465 -1.79 -10.06 -2.06
CA LEU A 465 -0.76 -9.03 -2.00
C LEU A 465 -1.24 -7.78 -1.23
N CYS A 466 -2.50 -7.35 -1.41
CA CYS A 466 -3.11 -6.25 -0.66
C CYS A 466 -3.10 -6.53 0.85
N MET A 467 -3.44 -7.78 1.25
CA MET A 467 -3.38 -8.26 2.64
C MET A 467 -1.96 -8.27 3.23
N GLN A 468 -0.92 -8.17 2.39
CA GLN A 468 0.49 -8.02 2.80
C GLN A 468 0.99 -6.58 2.68
N GLY A 469 0.10 -5.61 2.49
CA GLY A 469 0.43 -4.18 2.39
C GLY A 469 0.96 -3.74 1.02
N VAL A 470 0.73 -4.50 -0.05
CA VAL A 470 1.10 -4.09 -1.42
C VAL A 470 0.03 -3.17 -2.00
N ASN A 471 0.34 -1.86 -2.09
CA ASN A 471 -0.54 -0.88 -2.72
C ASN A 471 -0.85 -1.27 -4.16
N THR A 472 -2.12 -1.52 -4.47
CA THR A 472 -2.55 -2.19 -5.70
C THR A 472 -3.66 -1.42 -6.40
N LEU A 473 -3.56 -1.25 -7.73
CA LEU A 473 -4.53 -0.55 -8.57
C LEU A 473 -5.14 -1.50 -9.61
N TRP A 474 -6.47 -1.48 -9.74
CA TRP A 474 -7.22 -2.28 -10.70
C TRP A 474 -7.84 -1.42 -11.82
N GLY A 475 -7.42 -1.65 -13.06
CA GLY A 475 -8.09 -1.16 -14.27
C GLY A 475 -9.06 -2.22 -14.80
N SER A 476 -10.33 -2.11 -14.44
CA SER A 476 -11.38 -3.09 -14.76
C SER A 476 -12.23 -2.64 -15.97
N PHE A 477 -11.71 -2.87 -17.18
CA PHE A 477 -12.38 -2.45 -18.41
C PHE A 477 -13.53 -3.40 -18.83
N GLU A 478 -13.45 -4.69 -18.44
CA GLU A 478 -14.48 -5.70 -18.74
C GLU A 478 -15.63 -5.76 -17.73
N ILE A 479 -15.39 -5.42 -16.45
CA ILE A 479 -16.36 -5.59 -15.36
C ILE A 479 -16.48 -4.31 -14.52
N ASN A 480 -17.70 -3.86 -14.23
CA ASN A 480 -17.95 -2.74 -13.31
C ASN A 480 -17.37 -2.99 -11.90
N ASN A 481 -16.70 -1.97 -11.33
CA ASN A 481 -16.01 -2.03 -10.04
C ASN A 481 -16.86 -2.55 -8.87
N VAL A 482 -18.17 -2.28 -8.82
CA VAL A 482 -19.04 -2.79 -7.74
C VAL A 482 -19.15 -4.31 -7.78
N ARG A 483 -19.21 -4.89 -8.99
CA ARG A 483 -19.27 -6.35 -9.19
C ARG A 483 -17.93 -7.01 -8.91
N LEU A 484 -16.83 -6.33 -9.22
CA LEU A 484 -15.46 -6.73 -8.87
C LEU A 484 -15.24 -6.73 -7.34
N ALA A 485 -15.53 -5.61 -6.68
CA ALA A 485 -15.38 -5.45 -5.24
C ALA A 485 -16.19 -6.51 -4.48
N LYS A 486 -17.43 -6.81 -4.92
CA LYS A 486 -18.23 -7.92 -4.37
C LYS A 486 -17.53 -9.29 -4.48
N ILE A 487 -16.82 -9.58 -5.59
CA ILE A 487 -16.04 -10.83 -5.74
C ILE A 487 -14.86 -10.82 -4.77
N MET A 488 -14.08 -9.73 -4.71
CA MET A 488 -12.91 -9.63 -3.83
C MET A 488 -13.29 -9.70 -2.35
N LEU A 489 -14.37 -9.03 -1.94
CA LEU A 489 -14.92 -9.09 -0.58
C LEU A 489 -15.38 -10.51 -0.21
N THR A 490 -15.98 -11.25 -1.14
CA THR A 490 -16.34 -12.68 -0.96
C THR A 490 -15.08 -13.56 -0.81
N GLN A 491 -14.02 -13.26 -1.58
CA GLN A 491 -12.73 -13.96 -1.50
C GLN A 491 -11.91 -13.63 -0.24
N PHE A 492 -12.16 -12.46 0.36
CA PHE A 492 -11.57 -11.95 1.59
C PHE A 492 -12.24 -12.56 2.83
N ALA A 493 -13.57 -12.46 2.92
CA ALA A 493 -14.36 -13.07 3.98
C ALA A 493 -14.32 -14.61 3.98
N MET A 494 -13.95 -15.22 2.83
CA MET A 494 -13.99 -16.66 2.56
C MET A 494 -15.38 -17.31 2.74
N GLU A 495 -16.43 -16.49 2.82
CA GLU A 495 -17.83 -16.91 2.95
C GLU A 495 -18.75 -16.07 2.04
N ARG A 496 -19.96 -16.57 1.82
CA ARG A 496 -20.96 -15.87 1.01
C ARG A 496 -21.70 -14.83 1.84
N LEU A 497 -21.32 -13.57 1.68
CA LEU A 497 -22.04 -12.46 2.30
C LEU A 497 -23.47 -12.29 1.74
N GLU A 498 -23.77 -12.87 0.57
CA GLU A 498 -25.14 -13.01 0.05
C GLU A 498 -26.06 -13.80 1.00
N ASP A 499 -25.50 -14.82 1.65
CA ASP A 499 -26.22 -15.70 2.59
C ASP A 499 -26.18 -15.14 4.03
N ASN A 500 -25.14 -14.34 4.37
CA ASN A 500 -24.83 -13.83 5.71
C ASN A 500 -24.70 -12.29 5.74
N LEU A 501 -25.71 -11.55 5.25
CA LEU A 501 -25.66 -10.07 5.12
C LEU A 501 -25.41 -9.33 6.44
N GLU A 502 -25.78 -9.92 7.58
CA GLU A 502 -25.50 -9.41 8.94
C GLU A 502 -24.00 -9.27 9.28
N LYS A 503 -23.11 -9.83 8.45
CA LYS A 503 -21.65 -9.67 8.57
C LYS A 503 -21.06 -8.70 7.56
N TYR A 504 -21.87 -8.09 6.69
CA TYR A 504 -21.39 -7.26 5.59
C TYR A 504 -20.52 -6.11 6.09
N ASP A 505 -21.02 -5.32 7.05
CA ASP A 505 -20.34 -4.11 7.54
C ASP A 505 -18.97 -4.46 8.15
N PHE A 506 -18.92 -5.47 9.03
CA PHE A 506 -17.68 -5.97 9.66
C PHE A 506 -16.61 -6.43 8.65
N TRP A 507 -17.02 -7.03 7.54
CA TRP A 507 -16.09 -7.42 6.48
C TRP A 507 -15.76 -6.26 5.54
N ALA A 508 -16.67 -5.30 5.35
CA ALA A 508 -16.49 -4.10 4.54
C ALA A 508 -15.50 -3.12 5.18
N ASP A 509 -15.63 -2.82 6.49
CA ASP A 509 -14.66 -2.03 7.26
C ASP A 509 -13.23 -2.56 7.08
N LYS A 510 -13.04 -3.87 7.25
CA LYS A 510 -11.74 -4.54 7.10
C LYS A 510 -11.25 -4.64 5.66
N PHE A 511 -12.13 -4.45 4.68
CA PHE A 511 -11.76 -4.41 3.27
C PHE A 511 -11.39 -2.99 2.83
N GLU A 512 -11.97 -1.96 3.46
CA GLU A 512 -11.58 -0.55 3.32
C GLU A 512 -10.18 -0.26 3.89
N GLU A 513 -9.74 -1.00 4.92
CA GLU A 513 -8.37 -0.95 5.44
C GLU A 513 -7.29 -1.41 4.43
N LEU A 514 -7.66 -2.12 3.36
CA LEU A 514 -6.70 -2.64 2.37
C LEU A 514 -6.23 -1.53 1.41
N PRO A 515 -4.95 -1.50 1.00
CA PRO A 515 -4.41 -0.51 0.08
C PRO A 515 -4.76 -0.84 -1.39
N LEU A 516 -6.06 -0.98 -1.67
CA LEU A 516 -6.64 -1.42 -2.94
C LEU A 516 -7.44 -0.27 -3.58
N TYR A 517 -7.07 0.07 -4.81
CA TYR A 517 -7.62 1.19 -5.57
C TYR A 517 -8.20 0.70 -6.89
N PHE A 518 -9.21 1.39 -7.42
CA PHE A 518 -9.87 1.04 -8.68
C PHE A 518 -9.89 2.25 -9.62
N MET A 519 -9.55 2.05 -10.90
CA MET A 519 -9.80 3.05 -11.94
C MET A 519 -11.31 3.11 -12.22
N THR A 520 -11.86 4.29 -12.46
CA THR A 520 -13.29 4.50 -12.80
C THR A 520 -13.65 4.16 -14.25
N PHE A 521 -12.69 3.66 -15.04
CA PHE A 521 -12.90 3.26 -16.43
C PHE A 521 -13.82 2.04 -16.58
N HIS A 522 -14.59 2.04 -17.66
CA HIS A 522 -15.39 0.91 -18.11
C HIS A 522 -15.49 0.94 -19.64
N GLY A 523 -15.44 -0.22 -20.30
CA GLY A 523 -15.44 -0.30 -21.77
C GLY A 523 -14.14 0.24 -22.40
N GLN A 524 -14.23 0.69 -23.66
CA GLN A 524 -13.05 1.11 -24.43
C GLN A 524 -12.50 2.46 -23.97
N GLN A 525 -11.18 2.55 -23.82
CA GLN A 525 -10.48 3.76 -23.39
C GLN A 525 -9.20 3.97 -24.21
N ASN A 526 -8.76 5.23 -24.32
CA ASN A 526 -7.49 5.57 -24.96
C ASN A 526 -6.31 5.18 -24.06
N ILE A 527 -5.26 4.57 -24.63
CA ILE A 527 -4.05 4.22 -23.87
C ILE A 527 -3.47 5.42 -23.10
N LYS A 528 -3.43 6.61 -23.70
CA LYS A 528 -2.84 7.78 -23.06
C LYS A 528 -3.57 8.12 -21.75
N THR A 529 -4.90 8.17 -21.77
CA THR A 529 -5.73 8.45 -20.58
C THR A 529 -5.50 7.42 -19.47
N VAL A 530 -5.32 6.14 -19.83
CA VAL A 530 -5.01 5.08 -18.87
C VAL A 530 -3.60 5.24 -18.29
N LEU A 531 -2.59 5.57 -19.11
CA LEU A 531 -1.22 5.83 -18.66
C LEU A 531 -1.11 7.08 -17.79
N ASP A 532 -1.70 8.20 -18.22
CA ASP A 532 -1.75 9.46 -17.46
C ASP A 532 -2.38 9.20 -16.06
N THR A 533 -3.41 8.34 -16.00
CA THR A 533 -4.05 7.88 -14.75
C THR A 533 -3.16 6.94 -13.92
N MET A 534 -2.40 6.05 -14.55
CA MET A 534 -1.44 5.17 -13.87
C MET A 534 -0.25 5.95 -13.29
N GLU A 535 0.28 6.94 -14.01
CA GLU A 535 1.35 7.84 -13.51
C GLU A 535 0.84 8.65 -12.32
N HIS A 536 -0.36 9.23 -12.43
CA HIS A 536 -1.02 9.96 -11.34
C HIS A 536 -1.26 9.08 -10.10
N ALA A 537 -1.79 7.86 -10.28
CA ALA A 537 -2.06 6.95 -9.16
C ALA A 537 -0.77 6.44 -8.49
N VAL A 538 0.29 6.11 -9.25
CA VAL A 538 1.61 5.80 -8.68
C VAL A 538 2.17 7.00 -7.91
N TYR A 539 2.00 8.23 -8.41
CA TYR A 539 2.47 9.41 -7.70
C TYR A 539 1.70 9.70 -6.40
N LEU A 540 0.36 9.66 -6.41
CA LEU A 540 -0.45 9.93 -5.22
C LEU A 540 -0.34 8.81 -4.16
N TYR A 541 -0.48 7.56 -4.56
CA TYR A 541 -0.71 6.43 -3.65
C TYR A 541 0.46 5.44 -3.55
N ASP A 542 1.60 5.70 -4.23
CA ASP A 542 2.77 4.80 -4.30
C ASP A 542 2.39 3.36 -4.71
N ILE A 543 1.54 3.23 -5.73
CA ILE A 543 1.07 1.94 -6.25
C ILE A 543 2.26 1.07 -6.69
N ASN A 544 2.34 -0.14 -6.12
CA ASN A 544 3.39 -1.12 -6.35
C ASN A 544 2.96 -2.25 -7.31
N HIS A 545 1.65 -2.44 -7.50
CA HIS A 545 1.06 -3.43 -8.41
C HIS A 545 -0.12 -2.82 -9.20
N ILE A 546 -0.15 -2.98 -10.52
CA ILE A 546 -1.26 -2.55 -11.38
C ILE A 546 -1.79 -3.75 -12.17
N ILE A 547 -3.10 -3.96 -12.15
CA ILE A 547 -3.80 -4.99 -12.93
C ILE A 547 -4.58 -4.28 -14.05
N ILE A 548 -4.48 -4.79 -15.29
CA ILE A 548 -5.21 -4.30 -16.46
C ILE A 548 -6.04 -5.45 -17.04
N ASP A 549 -7.35 -5.50 -16.75
CA ASP A 549 -8.29 -6.53 -17.22
C ASP A 549 -9.37 -5.90 -18.14
N ASN A 550 -9.24 -5.93 -19.47
CA ASN A 550 -8.22 -6.59 -20.30
C ASN A 550 -7.62 -5.63 -21.36
N LEU A 551 -6.50 -6.04 -21.94
CA LEU A 551 -5.77 -5.29 -22.97
C LEU A 551 -6.63 -4.92 -24.19
N GLN A 552 -7.53 -5.80 -24.64
CA GLN A 552 -8.29 -5.61 -25.87
C GLN A 552 -9.24 -4.40 -25.82
N PHE A 553 -9.68 -3.95 -24.64
CA PHE A 553 -10.47 -2.72 -24.51
C PHE A 553 -9.69 -1.44 -24.86
N MET A 554 -8.36 -1.46 -24.72
CA MET A 554 -7.48 -0.32 -25.03
C MET A 554 -7.11 -0.22 -26.52
N MET A 555 -7.42 -1.25 -27.31
CA MET A 555 -7.10 -1.35 -28.74
C MET A 555 -8.21 -0.79 -29.66
N GLY A 556 -9.32 -0.31 -29.09
CA GLY A 556 -10.57 -0.05 -29.83
C GLY A 556 -10.73 1.33 -30.45
N GLN A 557 -9.94 2.33 -30.03
CA GLN A 557 -10.19 3.74 -30.37
C GLN A 557 -9.31 4.34 -31.47
N GLU A 558 -8.29 3.63 -31.95
CA GLU A 558 -7.46 4.11 -33.07
C GLU A 558 -8.11 3.76 -34.43
N ASN A 559 -7.91 4.64 -35.41
CA ASN A 559 -8.60 4.58 -36.71
C ASN A 559 -8.39 3.23 -37.42
N LEU A 560 -9.43 2.75 -38.13
CA LEU A 560 -9.46 1.43 -38.79
C LEU A 560 -8.39 1.21 -39.88
N SER A 561 -7.56 2.21 -40.19
CA SER A 561 -6.42 2.13 -41.10
C SER A 561 -5.12 1.62 -40.45
N VAL A 562 -5.03 1.55 -39.12
CA VAL A 562 -3.82 1.08 -38.42
C VAL A 562 -3.89 -0.43 -38.16
N ASP A 563 -2.78 -1.14 -38.35
CA ASP A 563 -2.69 -2.55 -37.98
C ASP A 563 -2.84 -2.73 -36.46
N LYS A 564 -3.86 -3.50 -36.06
CA LYS A 564 -4.19 -3.80 -34.67
C LYS A 564 -3.05 -4.52 -33.96
N PHE A 565 -2.21 -5.28 -34.65
CA PHE A 565 -1.03 -5.91 -34.05
C PHE A 565 0.06 -4.87 -33.74
N ALA A 566 0.31 -3.91 -34.64
CA ALA A 566 1.22 -2.79 -34.39
C ALA A 566 0.75 -1.90 -33.22
N VAL A 567 -0.55 -1.63 -33.10
CA VAL A 567 -1.14 -0.92 -31.94
C VAL A 567 -0.90 -1.72 -30.65
N GLN A 568 -1.18 -3.02 -30.65
CA GLN A 568 -0.95 -3.88 -29.49
C GLN A 568 0.54 -3.90 -29.08
N ASP A 569 1.45 -3.99 -30.05
CA ASP A 569 2.89 -3.98 -29.84
C ASP A 569 3.41 -2.63 -29.31
N HIS A 570 2.75 -1.53 -29.65
CA HIS A 570 2.98 -0.23 -29.02
C HIS A 570 2.55 -0.25 -27.56
N ILE A 571 1.29 -0.65 -27.28
CA ILE A 571 0.74 -0.71 -25.91
C ILE A 571 1.62 -1.56 -24.98
N ILE A 572 2.01 -2.76 -25.42
CA ILE A 572 2.88 -3.67 -24.66
C ILE A 572 4.24 -3.03 -24.35
N GLY A 573 4.85 -2.37 -25.34
CA GLY A 573 6.14 -1.70 -25.17
C GLY A 573 6.06 -0.52 -24.19
N VAL A 574 4.97 0.25 -24.21
CA VAL A 574 4.78 1.37 -23.28
C VAL A 574 4.49 0.86 -21.87
N PHE A 575 3.65 -0.18 -21.69
CA PHE A 575 3.47 -0.80 -20.38
C PHE A 575 4.75 -1.42 -19.81
N ARG A 576 5.59 -2.05 -20.64
CA ARG A 576 6.88 -2.57 -20.18
C ARG A 576 7.79 -1.44 -19.70
N LYS A 577 7.88 -0.35 -20.47
CA LYS A 577 8.64 0.86 -20.12
C LYS A 577 8.10 1.50 -18.84
N PHE A 578 6.78 1.60 -18.68
CA PHE A 578 6.14 2.10 -17.47
C PHE A 578 6.53 1.26 -16.25
N ALA A 579 6.36 -0.06 -16.29
CA ALA A 579 6.64 -0.95 -15.17
C ALA A 579 8.05 -0.72 -14.62
N THR A 580 9.06 -0.78 -15.50
CA THR A 580 10.47 -0.61 -15.16
C THR A 580 10.79 0.83 -14.69
N ASN A 581 10.29 1.87 -15.37
CA ASN A 581 10.54 3.28 -15.00
C ASN A 581 9.89 3.65 -13.66
N SER A 582 8.60 3.37 -13.50
CA SER A 582 7.80 3.65 -12.30
C SER A 582 8.16 2.73 -11.14
N SER A 583 8.94 1.67 -11.39
CA SER A 583 9.32 0.66 -10.41
C SER A 583 8.08 0.00 -9.78
N CYS A 584 7.15 -0.39 -10.64
CA CYS A 584 5.83 -0.94 -10.33
C CYS A 584 5.63 -2.25 -11.10
N HIS A 585 4.95 -3.25 -10.54
CA HIS A 585 4.62 -4.48 -11.26
C HIS A 585 3.35 -4.27 -12.09
N VAL A 586 3.36 -4.69 -13.36
CA VAL A 586 2.15 -4.64 -14.22
C VAL A 586 1.70 -6.05 -14.56
N THR A 587 0.47 -6.40 -14.19
CA THR A 587 -0.20 -7.65 -14.61
C THR A 587 -1.22 -7.36 -15.69
N LEU A 588 -0.94 -7.80 -16.90
CA LEU A 588 -1.71 -7.51 -18.10
C LEU A 588 -2.50 -8.75 -18.54
N ILE A 589 -3.83 -8.68 -18.51
CA ILE A 589 -4.69 -9.76 -18.98
C ILE A 589 -4.88 -9.63 -20.48
N ILE A 590 -4.55 -10.70 -21.21
CA ILE A 590 -4.70 -10.79 -22.67
C ILE A 590 -5.50 -12.06 -22.97
N HIS A 591 -6.69 -11.93 -23.56
CA HIS A 591 -7.42 -13.11 -24.05
C HIS A 591 -6.61 -13.83 -25.14
N PRO A 592 -6.69 -15.17 -25.25
CA PRO A 592 -5.98 -15.93 -26.28
C PRO A 592 -6.60 -15.73 -27.67
N ARG A 593 -5.91 -16.23 -28.69
CA ARG A 593 -6.47 -16.48 -30.02
C ARG A 593 -7.59 -17.52 -29.93
N LYS A 594 -8.45 -17.60 -30.95
CA LYS A 594 -9.38 -18.73 -31.10
C LYS A 594 -8.61 -19.97 -31.54
N GLU A 595 -8.33 -20.84 -30.57
CA GLU A 595 -7.79 -22.19 -30.76
C GLU A 595 -8.95 -23.22 -30.79
N GLU A 596 -8.65 -24.47 -31.10
CA GLU A 596 -9.60 -25.59 -30.92
C GLU A 596 -9.82 -25.89 -29.43
N ASP A 597 -11.07 -26.15 -29.05
CA ASP A 597 -11.53 -26.28 -27.66
C ASP A 597 -10.85 -27.38 -26.82
N ASP A 598 -10.28 -28.40 -27.48
CA ASP A 598 -9.56 -29.52 -26.87
C ASP A 598 -8.03 -29.33 -26.82
N ARG A 599 -7.48 -28.23 -27.36
CA ARG A 599 -6.03 -27.96 -27.35
C ARG A 599 -5.62 -27.17 -26.10
N GLU A 600 -4.53 -27.60 -25.48
CA GLU A 600 -3.88 -26.84 -24.41
C GLU A 600 -3.23 -25.57 -24.98
N LEU A 601 -3.56 -24.41 -24.39
CA LEU A 601 -3.04 -23.12 -24.87
C LEU A 601 -1.51 -23.06 -24.68
N GLN A 602 -0.80 -22.57 -25.69
CA GLN A 602 0.65 -22.36 -25.59
C GLN A 602 0.99 -20.87 -25.54
N THR A 603 2.26 -20.54 -25.29
CA THR A 603 2.76 -19.15 -25.34
C THR A 603 2.54 -18.49 -26.72
N ALA A 604 2.41 -19.28 -27.79
CA ALA A 604 2.04 -18.81 -29.14
C ALA A 604 0.53 -18.54 -29.31
N SER A 605 -0.33 -19.10 -28.45
CA SER A 605 -1.79 -18.93 -28.49
C SER A 605 -2.25 -17.59 -27.89
N ILE A 606 -1.35 -16.75 -27.39
CA ILE A 606 -1.67 -15.39 -26.93
C ILE A 606 -2.15 -14.54 -28.13
N PHE A 607 -3.22 -13.77 -27.95
CA PHE A 607 -3.66 -12.83 -28.98
C PHE A 607 -2.67 -11.67 -29.12
N GLY A 608 -2.32 -11.32 -30.35
CA GLY A 608 -1.29 -10.33 -30.66
C GLY A 608 -0.09 -10.91 -31.40
N SER A 609 0.98 -10.12 -31.53
CA SER A 609 2.28 -10.63 -32.00
C SER A 609 3.00 -11.41 -30.88
N ALA A 610 4.16 -11.98 -31.20
CA ALA A 610 5.04 -12.59 -30.20
C ALA A 610 5.60 -11.59 -29.16
N LYS A 611 5.49 -10.27 -29.41
CA LYS A 611 6.03 -9.24 -28.52
C LYS A 611 5.46 -9.31 -27.11
N ALA A 612 4.20 -9.70 -26.94
CA ALA A 612 3.56 -9.89 -25.63
C ALA A 612 4.34 -10.87 -24.73
N SER A 613 4.76 -12.02 -25.26
CA SER A 613 5.52 -13.03 -24.52
C SER A 613 7.03 -12.79 -24.54
N GLN A 614 7.54 -11.95 -25.45
CA GLN A 614 8.94 -11.52 -25.47
C GLN A 614 9.23 -10.43 -24.40
N GLU A 615 8.39 -9.40 -24.32
CA GLU A 615 8.56 -8.24 -23.42
C GLU A 615 8.14 -8.53 -21.97
N ALA A 616 7.22 -9.47 -21.73
CA ALA A 616 6.86 -9.89 -20.37
C ALA A 616 8.02 -10.63 -19.69
N ASP A 617 8.24 -10.40 -18.40
CA ASP A 617 9.18 -11.19 -17.60
C ASP A 617 8.57 -12.53 -17.20
N ASN A 618 7.27 -12.54 -16.88
CA ASN A 618 6.51 -13.74 -16.52
C ASN A 618 5.34 -13.94 -17.48
N VAL A 619 5.08 -15.19 -17.88
CA VAL A 619 3.91 -15.54 -18.72
C VAL A 619 3.14 -16.69 -18.10
N LEU A 620 1.92 -16.39 -17.68
CA LEU A 620 1.02 -17.26 -16.94
C LEU A 620 -0.20 -17.65 -17.79
N ILE A 621 -0.51 -18.95 -17.84
CA ILE A 621 -1.65 -19.49 -18.59
C ILE A 621 -2.57 -20.25 -17.62
N LEU A 622 -3.83 -19.84 -17.52
CA LEU A 622 -4.87 -20.60 -16.84
C LEU A 622 -5.51 -21.59 -17.82
N GLN A 623 -5.08 -22.85 -17.74
CA GLN A 623 -5.64 -23.96 -18.51
C GLN A 623 -6.93 -24.46 -17.85
N GLU A 624 -7.90 -24.90 -18.65
CA GLU A 624 -9.13 -25.55 -18.19
C GLU A 624 -9.38 -26.82 -19.01
N LYS A 625 -9.00 -27.98 -18.46
CA LYS A 625 -9.21 -29.28 -19.14
C LYS A 625 -10.63 -29.77 -18.88
N LYS A 626 -11.51 -29.61 -19.86
CA LYS A 626 -12.85 -30.21 -19.86
C LYS A 626 -12.69 -31.74 -19.80
N LEU A 627 -13.39 -32.40 -18.86
CA LEU A 627 -13.36 -33.85 -18.71
C LEU A 627 -14.79 -34.37 -18.87
N VAL A 628 -14.95 -35.44 -19.67
CA VAL A 628 -16.28 -35.96 -20.07
C VAL A 628 -17.13 -36.43 -18.87
N THR A 629 -16.51 -36.78 -17.75
CA THR A 629 -17.15 -37.44 -16.60
C THR A 629 -17.03 -36.67 -15.28
N CYS A 630 -16.40 -35.50 -15.25
CA CYS A 630 -16.20 -34.71 -14.03
C CYS A 630 -15.99 -33.21 -14.32
N PRO A 631 -16.20 -32.31 -13.34
CA PRO A 631 -15.97 -30.88 -13.52
C PRO A 631 -14.55 -30.60 -14.05
N GLY A 632 -14.46 -29.73 -15.06
CA GLY A 632 -13.21 -29.46 -15.78
C GLY A 632 -12.07 -29.06 -14.84
N ARG A 633 -10.92 -29.73 -14.95
CA ARG A 633 -9.80 -29.49 -14.05
C ARG A 633 -9.01 -28.27 -14.50
N ARG A 634 -8.94 -27.26 -13.64
CA ARG A 634 -8.14 -26.05 -13.88
C ARG A 634 -6.70 -26.26 -13.42
N SER A 635 -5.77 -25.58 -14.08
CA SER A 635 -4.36 -25.59 -13.69
C SER A 635 -3.67 -24.33 -14.18
N LEU A 636 -2.86 -23.72 -13.32
CA LEU A 636 -1.99 -22.61 -13.72
C LEU A 636 -0.68 -23.18 -14.28
N GLN A 637 -0.28 -22.68 -15.44
CA GLN A 637 0.97 -23.00 -16.09
C GLN A 637 1.84 -21.74 -16.20
N VAL A 638 3.02 -21.78 -15.61
CA VAL A 638 4.07 -20.78 -15.80
C VAL A 638 4.86 -21.22 -17.02
N THR A 639 4.77 -20.45 -18.12
CA THR A 639 5.51 -20.74 -19.38
C THR A 639 6.75 -19.89 -19.57
N LYS A 640 6.87 -18.78 -18.81
CA LYS A 640 8.06 -17.93 -18.75
C LYS A 640 8.21 -17.36 -17.34
N ASN A 641 9.44 -17.27 -16.89
CA ASN A 641 9.89 -16.70 -15.63
C ASN A 641 11.32 -16.18 -15.86
N ARG A 642 11.50 -14.86 -15.98
CA ARG A 642 12.81 -14.28 -16.33
C ARG A 642 13.77 -14.22 -15.14
N PHE A 643 13.25 -14.18 -13.92
CA PHE A 643 14.05 -14.00 -12.71
C PHE A 643 14.90 -15.24 -12.38
N ASP A 644 14.27 -16.42 -12.43
CA ASP A 644 14.87 -17.68 -11.97
C ASP A 644 14.94 -18.76 -13.06
N GLY A 645 14.20 -18.60 -14.17
CA GLY A 645 14.12 -19.58 -15.25
C GLY A 645 13.19 -20.77 -14.98
N ASP A 646 12.87 -21.06 -13.71
CA ASP A 646 11.92 -22.11 -13.32
C ASP A 646 10.56 -21.94 -14.04
N VAL A 647 10.08 -23.00 -14.67
CA VAL A 647 8.76 -23.11 -15.31
C VAL A 647 8.03 -24.36 -14.81
N GLY A 648 6.70 -24.40 -14.93
CA GLY A 648 5.94 -25.54 -14.44
C GLY A 648 4.43 -25.37 -14.50
N ILE A 649 3.71 -26.42 -14.14
CA ILE A 649 2.25 -26.47 -14.12
C ILE A 649 1.75 -27.04 -12.79
N PHE A 650 0.74 -26.42 -12.18
CA PHE A 650 0.10 -26.92 -10.98
C PHE A 650 -1.43 -26.83 -11.04
N PRO A 651 -2.16 -27.86 -10.56
CA PRO A 651 -3.61 -27.88 -10.59
C PRO A 651 -4.23 -26.93 -9.57
N LEU A 652 -5.43 -26.44 -9.87
CA LEU A 652 -6.24 -25.55 -9.05
C LEU A 652 -7.67 -26.09 -8.93
N ASP A 653 -8.14 -26.28 -7.70
CA ASP A 653 -9.53 -26.62 -7.40
C ASP A 653 -10.29 -25.34 -7.02
N PHE A 654 -11.39 -25.05 -7.74
CA PHE A 654 -12.20 -23.84 -7.55
C PHE A 654 -13.35 -24.05 -6.55
N ILE A 655 -13.38 -23.24 -5.50
CA ILE A 655 -14.34 -23.29 -4.40
C ILE A 655 -15.49 -22.31 -4.70
N LYS A 656 -16.60 -22.82 -5.27
CA LYS A 656 -17.79 -22.03 -5.65
C LYS A 656 -18.46 -21.28 -4.48
N ALA A 657 -18.19 -21.68 -3.24
CA ALA A 657 -18.69 -20.98 -2.04
C ALA A 657 -18.05 -19.58 -1.93
N SER A 658 -16.75 -19.54 -1.63
CA SER A 658 -15.93 -18.33 -1.44
C SER A 658 -15.46 -17.65 -2.74
N LEU A 659 -15.70 -18.26 -3.91
CA LEU A 659 -15.16 -17.85 -5.21
C LEU A 659 -13.62 -17.89 -5.29
N THR A 660 -12.99 -18.77 -4.51
CA THR A 660 -11.53 -18.87 -4.38
C THR A 660 -10.95 -20.12 -5.05
N PHE A 661 -9.65 -20.13 -5.30
CA PHE A 661 -8.90 -21.28 -5.80
C PHE A 661 -8.07 -21.90 -4.66
N SER A 662 -7.74 -23.18 -4.80
CA SER A 662 -6.91 -23.90 -3.84
C SER A 662 -6.04 -24.94 -4.53
N THR A 663 -4.86 -25.21 -3.98
CA THR A 663 -4.06 -26.36 -4.44
C THR A 663 -4.72 -27.67 -3.98
N PRO A 664 -4.99 -28.63 -4.88
CA PRO A 664 -5.62 -29.90 -4.51
C PRO A 664 -4.83 -30.60 -3.41
N SER A 665 -5.49 -30.89 -2.28
CA SER A 665 -4.85 -31.63 -1.20
C SER A 665 -4.42 -33.01 -1.70
N LYS A 666 -3.17 -33.42 -1.43
CA LYS A 666 -2.65 -34.76 -1.72
C LYS A 666 -3.29 -35.79 -0.77
N GLY A 667 -4.59 -36.02 -0.93
CA GLY A 667 -5.33 -37.04 -0.20
C GLY A 667 -4.79 -38.42 -0.53
N LYS A 668 -4.53 -39.23 0.51
CA LYS A 668 -4.17 -40.65 0.35
C LYS A 668 -5.20 -41.31 -0.57
N HIS A 669 -4.75 -42.10 -1.56
CA HIS A 669 -5.65 -42.83 -2.45
C HIS A 669 -6.66 -43.64 -1.63
N LYS A 670 -7.95 -43.28 -1.70
CA LYS A 670 -9.03 -44.19 -1.34
C LYS A 670 -9.02 -45.30 -2.38
N LEU A 671 -8.32 -46.40 -2.06
CA LEU A 671 -8.36 -47.63 -2.85
C LEU A 671 -9.82 -48.02 -3.08
N ARG A 672 -10.21 -48.06 -4.35
CA ARG A 672 -11.59 -48.36 -4.77
C ARG A 672 -11.83 -49.84 -4.49
N LYS A 673 -12.53 -50.14 -3.38
CA LYS A 673 -12.76 -51.51 -2.92
C LYS A 673 -13.49 -52.30 -4.01
N VAL A 674 -12.80 -53.24 -4.64
CA VAL A 674 -13.39 -54.16 -5.63
C VAL A 674 -14.33 -55.10 -4.89
N ALA A 675 -15.45 -55.46 -5.53
CA ALA A 675 -16.39 -56.43 -4.97
C ALA A 675 -15.73 -57.83 -4.95
N GLY A 676 -15.46 -58.33 -3.74
CA GLY A 676 -15.07 -59.71 -3.47
C GLY A 676 -16.21 -60.45 -2.76
N LYS A 677 -16.31 -61.77 -2.96
CA LYS A 677 -17.40 -62.59 -2.41
C LYS A 677 -17.31 -62.72 -0.89
N SER A 678 -18.46 -63.01 -0.30
CA SER A 678 -18.62 -63.49 1.08
C SER A 678 -18.07 -64.91 1.25
N GLU A 679 -17.30 -65.15 2.31
CA GLU A 679 -17.26 -66.45 3.00
C GLU A 679 -16.69 -66.26 4.42
N ASN A 680 -17.43 -66.83 5.39
CA ASN A 680 -17.12 -67.19 6.78
C ASN A 680 -16.54 -66.17 7.78
N GLU A 681 -17.12 -66.24 8.99
CA GLU A 681 -16.61 -65.68 10.25
C GLU A 681 -15.69 -66.72 10.93
N GLU A 682 -14.68 -66.28 11.69
CA GLU A 682 -14.48 -66.67 13.10
C GLU A 682 -13.20 -66.05 13.75
N ASP A 683 -13.45 -65.24 14.78
CA ASP A 683 -12.80 -65.22 16.11
C ASP A 683 -11.37 -64.67 16.41
N VAL A 684 -11.14 -64.45 17.72
CA VAL A 684 -9.92 -64.16 18.50
C VAL A 684 -9.27 -62.75 18.42
N GLN A 685 -9.88 -61.83 19.17
CA GLN A 685 -9.33 -61.10 20.34
C GLN A 685 -7.80 -60.85 20.56
N LEU A 686 -7.50 -59.68 21.18
CA LEU A 686 -6.36 -59.38 22.11
C LEU A 686 -4.92 -59.29 21.52
N ASN A 687 -3.98 -58.45 22.00
CA ASN A 687 -4.06 -57.26 22.86
C ASN A 687 -2.83 -56.29 22.71
N THR A 688 -3.00 -55.04 23.17
CA THR A 688 -2.05 -54.03 23.75
C THR A 688 -0.51 -54.04 23.57
N ALA A 689 0.07 -52.82 23.67
CA ALA A 689 1.47 -52.44 23.99
C ALA A 689 2.50 -52.57 22.83
N ALA A 690 3.37 -51.59 22.51
CA ALA A 690 4.32 -50.75 23.28
C ALA A 690 5.60 -51.53 23.69
N SER A 691 6.85 -51.02 23.58
CA SER A 691 7.32 -49.66 23.27
C SER A 691 8.77 -49.59 22.71
N SER A 692 9.10 -48.46 22.07
CA SER A 692 10.37 -47.69 21.97
C SER A 692 11.79 -48.28 22.26
N LYS A 693 12.79 -47.71 21.54
CA LYS A 693 14.28 -47.77 21.77
C LYS A 693 14.94 -49.12 21.43
N ALA A 694 16.24 -49.26 21.11
CA ALA A 694 17.37 -48.32 20.84
C ALA A 694 18.21 -48.95 19.67
N GLU A 695 18.77 -48.21 18.70
CA GLU A 695 20.06 -47.50 18.68
C GLU A 695 21.35 -48.38 18.62
N ALA A 696 22.31 -47.94 17.77
CA ALA A 696 23.77 -48.13 17.82
C ALA A 696 24.52 -49.30 17.11
N LYS A 697 25.45 -48.87 16.23
CA LYS A 697 26.82 -49.39 15.92
C LYS A 697 27.05 -50.59 14.96
N GLY A 698 28.16 -50.45 14.20
CA GLY A 698 28.83 -51.49 13.38
C GLY A 698 28.67 -51.31 11.86
N GLY A 699 29.72 -51.29 11.01
CA GLY A 699 31.16 -51.15 11.27
C GLY A 699 32.10 -51.92 10.32
N LYS A 700 32.45 -51.34 9.16
CA LYS A 700 33.56 -51.72 8.22
C LYS A 700 33.68 -53.19 7.72
N ALA A 701 33.76 -53.37 6.39
CA ALA A 701 34.85 -54.11 5.71
C ALA A 701 34.77 -54.01 4.17
N GLU A 702 35.90 -54.13 3.48
CA GLU A 702 36.01 -54.21 2.01
C GLU A 702 36.49 -55.59 1.54
N LYS A 703 36.09 -56.00 0.33
CA LYS A 703 36.84 -56.79 -0.69
C LYS A 703 35.91 -56.94 -1.92
N VAL A 704 36.26 -56.62 -3.18
CA VAL A 704 37.49 -56.76 -3.99
C VAL A 704 37.74 -58.19 -4.50
N THR A 705 37.33 -58.47 -5.74
CA THR A 705 37.93 -59.38 -6.76
C THR A 705 37.02 -59.46 -8.02
N LYS A 706 37.46 -59.81 -9.24
CA LYS A 706 38.70 -59.49 -10.00
C LYS A 706 38.56 -59.95 -11.48
N THR A 707 38.86 -59.09 -12.47
CA THR A 707 39.35 -59.41 -13.87
C THR A 707 38.55 -60.36 -14.79
N THR A 708 38.50 -60.16 -16.12
CA THR A 708 39.59 -60.51 -17.08
C THR A 708 39.43 -59.82 -18.48
N LYS A 709 40.53 -59.82 -19.27
CA LYS A 709 40.80 -59.15 -20.57
C LYS A 709 40.10 -59.86 -21.79
N THR A 710 40.24 -59.52 -23.09
CA THR A 710 41.15 -58.66 -23.94
C THR A 710 40.39 -58.29 -25.26
N GLN A 711 40.83 -57.62 -26.35
CA GLN A 711 42.08 -57.08 -26.94
C GLN A 711 42.05 -55.51 -26.97
N ARG A 712 42.74 -54.63 -27.75
CA ARG A 712 43.56 -54.56 -29.00
C ARG A 712 42.79 -54.72 -30.34
N THR A 713 43.06 -53.94 -31.41
CA THR A 713 44.33 -53.30 -31.84
C THR A 713 44.19 -51.90 -32.49
N GLN A 714 45.32 -51.17 -32.61
CA GLN A 714 45.52 -49.79 -33.08
C GLN A 714 45.38 -49.57 -34.61
N LYS A 715 45.16 -48.31 -35.02
CA LYS A 715 46.15 -47.52 -35.82
C LYS A 715 45.88 -46.01 -35.74
N ASN A 716 46.84 -45.18 -36.18
CA ASN A 716 46.98 -43.74 -35.83
C ASN A 716 47.08 -42.82 -37.10
N PRO A 717 47.24 -41.48 -37.00
CA PRO A 717 46.64 -40.52 -37.94
C PRO A 717 47.62 -39.74 -38.84
N THR A 718 47.04 -38.92 -39.74
CA THR A 718 47.64 -37.75 -40.46
C THR A 718 46.49 -37.05 -41.25
N ASN A 719 46.52 -35.77 -41.66
CA ASN A 719 47.40 -34.61 -41.43
C ASN A 719 46.67 -33.30 -41.84
N LYS A 720 47.02 -32.15 -41.24
CA LYS A 720 46.91 -30.77 -41.83
C LYS A 720 45.49 -30.23 -42.18
N ASN A 721 45.27 -28.93 -42.37
CA ASN A 721 46.15 -27.74 -42.45
C ASN A 721 45.45 -26.49 -41.84
N GLU A 722 46.21 -25.47 -41.44
CA GLU A 722 45.70 -24.11 -41.15
C GLU A 722 45.71 -23.24 -42.42
N THR A 723 44.80 -22.25 -42.55
CA THR A 723 45.06 -21.01 -43.33
C THR A 723 44.17 -19.86 -42.83
N ILE A 724 44.57 -18.62 -43.12
CA ILE A 724 44.06 -17.33 -42.60
C ILE A 724 43.37 -16.53 -43.74
N GLN A 725 42.64 -15.47 -43.39
CA GLN A 725 41.84 -14.55 -44.24
C GLN A 725 40.48 -15.15 -44.70
N LYS A 726 39.42 -14.34 -44.83
CA LYS A 726 39.33 -12.87 -44.91
C LYS A 726 38.35 -12.28 -43.91
#